data_AF-A0A850S5Q3-F1
#
_entry.id   AF-A0A850S5Q3-F1
#
_cell.length_a   1.000
_cell.length_b   1.000
_cell.length_c   1.000
_cell.angle_alpha   90.00
_cell.angle_beta   90.00
_cell.angle_gamma   90.00
#
_symmetry.space_group_name_H-M   'P 1'
#
loop_
_entity.id
_entity.type
_entity.pdbx_description
1 polymer ?
#
loop_
_entity_poly.entity_id
_entity_poly.type
_entity_poly.pdbx_seq_one_letter_code
_entity_poly.pdbx_strand_id
1 'polypeptide(L)'
;MNDFFGQQELAKRNTTLLVLLFCCAVILIVLAVYLAVTVGLFVSQMFVTEGEFFIRSLWDSERFLWVVGATVVVVASGSLYRTRQLKQGGGAAVAEMLGAQRMAPATDDPLLRRLSNVVEEMAIAAGLPVPPIYLLPQPGINAFAAGFGRSDAVIAVTNGAIELLTRDELQGVIAHEFSHILNGDIGLKMRLMGLLFGITLISDAGILLMTARHSSHYSSRERGSHPAIVVVGLLIFVVGTIGAVFADMIKRAVSRQREFLADAAAVQFTRNPAGIAGALKVIGGYKGGSRINHAATQQASHFFFGNAVKSWENKDWWATHPPLAERIRRLDPSFAGSFAHIDSASRSSVIMQEAISSLAGEGMSAVHTLNRDQVMQSIGQPDAAALQQSSLLLQQMPDRLRQFAHDPFTARAIVYGLLLDPDKAVRSLQLKALEKMADATVLRELLDMQAEVLSLDATLRIPLLELLMPALKSLSPPQYKTFRACTAALIKADNELSIFEYMLHRMLVRHLHPTFAKVKPVPTHFDVAADIDQEIACIISTLIGQGSHHDPEALFSSAISEIFAWQLELKPSEATCDLAAMDRALSKAEKATPEIKRRLVKACVTVVVADGKVRVNEFELLRAVCDALGAPMPQITLSSS
;
A
#
# COMPACT_ATOMS: atom_id res chain seq x y z
N MET A 1 15.10 16.81 3.71
CA MET A 1 14.17 15.69 3.92
C MET A 1 13.98 15.02 2.56
N ASN A 2 14.27 13.72 2.46
CA ASN A 2 14.48 13.06 1.16
C ASN A 2 13.18 12.92 0.36
N ASP A 3 13.12 13.67 -0.74
CA ASP A 3 12.29 13.52 -1.93
C ASP A 3 11.89 12.06 -2.23
N PHE A 4 10.65 11.83 -2.69
CA PHE A 4 10.05 10.52 -3.02
C PHE A 4 11.00 9.61 -3.81
N PHE A 5 11.79 10.19 -4.70
CA PHE A 5 12.75 9.47 -5.53
C PHE A 5 14.03 9.08 -4.78
N GLY A 6 14.47 9.88 -3.80
CA GLY A 6 15.55 9.50 -2.88
C GLY A 6 15.17 8.30 -1.99
N GLN A 7 13.89 8.13 -1.67
CA GLN A 7 13.40 6.93 -0.98
C GLN A 7 13.49 5.66 -1.83
N GLN A 8 13.32 5.76 -3.15
CA GLN A 8 13.49 4.61 -4.05
C GLN A 8 14.95 4.15 -4.16
N GLU A 9 15.90 5.08 -4.08
CA GLU A 9 17.34 4.76 -4.06
C GLU A 9 17.76 4.14 -2.71
N LEU A 10 17.27 4.68 -1.60
CA LEU A 10 17.41 4.06 -0.27
C LEU A 10 16.79 2.66 -0.24
N ALA A 11 15.66 2.44 -0.91
CA ALA A 11 15.04 1.12 -1.01
C ALA A 11 15.93 0.10 -1.75
N LYS A 12 16.67 0.50 -2.80
CA LYS A 12 17.64 -0.38 -3.48
C LYS A 12 18.79 -0.77 -2.55
N ARG A 13 19.41 0.19 -1.86
CA ARG A 13 20.51 -0.07 -0.91
C ARG A 13 20.07 -0.94 0.28
N ASN A 14 18.86 -0.74 0.77
CA ASN A 14 18.31 -1.58 1.84
C ASN A 14 17.96 -2.98 1.34
N THR A 15 17.58 -3.13 0.07
CA THR A 15 17.37 -4.44 -0.55
C THR A 15 18.67 -5.24 -0.66
N THR A 16 19.79 -4.60 -1.03
CA THR A 16 21.09 -5.30 -1.07
C THR A 16 21.55 -5.73 0.32
N LEU A 17 21.40 -4.87 1.33
CA LEU A 17 21.67 -5.23 2.73
C LEU A 17 20.78 -6.40 3.19
N LEU A 18 19.49 -6.38 2.86
CA LEU A 18 18.55 -7.45 3.21
C LEU A 18 18.96 -8.78 2.60
N VAL A 19 19.36 -8.78 1.31
CA VAL A 19 19.84 -9.99 0.63
C VAL A 19 21.13 -10.51 1.29
N LEU A 20 22.05 -9.62 1.65
CA LEU A 20 23.28 -10.00 2.35
C LEU A 20 22.97 -10.66 3.69
N LEU A 21 22.12 -10.04 4.52
CA LEU A 21 21.73 -10.59 5.81
C LEU A 21 20.99 -11.93 5.67
N PHE A 22 20.15 -12.07 4.63
CA PHE A 22 19.49 -13.33 4.30
C PHE A 22 20.50 -14.43 3.95
N CYS A 23 21.49 -14.14 3.09
CA CYS A 23 22.55 -15.09 2.75
C CYS A 23 23.35 -15.51 3.99
N CYS A 24 23.71 -14.56 4.87
CA CYS A 24 24.37 -14.87 6.15
C CYS A 24 23.51 -15.78 7.03
N ALA A 25 22.20 -15.50 7.14
CA ALA A 25 21.28 -16.34 7.91
C ALA A 25 21.21 -17.77 7.35
N VAL A 26 21.12 -17.93 6.02
CA VAL A 26 21.11 -19.25 5.37
C VAL A 26 22.41 -20.02 5.65
N ILE A 27 23.57 -19.36 5.57
CA ILE A 27 24.86 -19.99 5.90
C ILE A 27 24.86 -20.51 7.35
N LEU A 28 24.41 -19.69 8.30
CA LEU A 28 24.38 -20.07 9.71
C LEU A 28 23.37 -21.21 9.98
N ILE A 29 22.23 -21.20 9.30
CA ILE A 29 21.26 -22.30 9.36
C ILE A 29 21.88 -23.58 8.81
N VAL A 30 22.57 -23.53 7.67
CA VAL A 30 23.25 -24.70 7.08
C VAL A 30 24.27 -25.28 8.05
N LEU A 31 25.09 -24.44 8.70
CA LEU A 31 26.05 -24.86 9.71
C LEU A 31 25.36 -25.49 10.93
N ALA A 32 24.26 -24.90 11.39
CA ALA A 32 23.48 -25.41 12.52
C ALA A 32 22.78 -26.73 12.19
N VAL A 33 22.19 -26.87 11.00
CA VAL A 33 21.57 -28.12 10.52
C VAL A 33 22.64 -29.21 10.41
N TYR A 34 23.81 -28.88 9.86
CA TYR A 34 24.92 -29.83 9.75
C TYR A 34 25.36 -30.35 11.12
N LEU A 35 25.52 -29.46 12.09
CA LEU A 35 25.86 -29.83 13.46
C LEU A 35 24.76 -30.71 14.08
N ALA A 36 23.50 -30.32 13.94
CA ALA A 36 22.36 -31.07 14.47
C ALA A 36 22.22 -32.47 13.86
N VAL A 37 22.39 -32.61 12.54
CA VAL A 37 22.37 -33.91 11.86
C VAL A 37 23.55 -34.77 12.33
N THR A 38 24.74 -34.18 12.45
CA THR A 38 25.95 -34.89 12.91
C THR A 38 25.77 -35.40 14.34
N VAL A 39 25.28 -34.56 15.25
CA VAL A 39 24.98 -34.92 16.64
C VAL A 39 23.83 -35.94 16.70
N GLY A 40 22.78 -35.77 15.90
CA GLY A 40 21.63 -36.67 15.85
C GLY A 40 22.02 -38.08 15.37
N LEU A 41 22.85 -38.18 14.33
CA LEU A 41 23.39 -39.47 13.86
C LEU A 41 24.28 -40.13 14.92
N PHE A 42 25.10 -39.34 15.63
CA PHE A 42 25.91 -39.81 16.73
C PHE A 42 25.05 -40.38 17.88
N VAL A 43 24.04 -39.63 18.32
CA VAL A 43 23.10 -40.08 19.36
C VAL A 43 22.33 -41.32 18.88
N SER A 44 21.92 -41.38 17.62
CA SER A 44 21.24 -42.55 17.07
C SER A 44 22.13 -43.79 17.07
N GLN A 45 23.43 -43.67 16.77
CA GLN A 45 24.38 -44.79 16.83
C GLN A 45 24.60 -45.26 18.27
N MET A 46 24.60 -44.35 19.26
CA MET A 46 24.66 -44.70 20.68
C MET A 46 23.52 -45.60 21.13
N PHE A 47 22.31 -45.43 20.56
CA PHE A 47 21.16 -46.28 20.90
C PHE A 47 21.12 -47.62 20.13
N VAL A 48 21.83 -47.74 19.01
CA VAL A 48 21.79 -48.93 18.13
C VAL A 48 22.95 -49.88 18.41
N THR A 49 24.12 -49.36 18.78
CA THR A 49 25.33 -50.14 19.05
C THR A 49 25.63 -50.08 20.55
N GLU A 50 25.62 -51.24 21.23
CA GLU A 50 25.95 -51.37 22.65
C GLU A 50 27.42 -51.01 22.95
N GLY A 51 27.74 -49.71 23.00
CA GLY A 51 28.90 -49.21 23.73
C GLY A 51 30.26 -49.17 23.05
N GLU A 52 30.44 -49.60 21.80
CA GLU A 52 31.73 -49.40 21.10
C GLU A 52 31.83 -48.00 20.46
N PHE A 53 32.65 -47.15 21.07
CA PHE A 53 32.85 -45.75 20.71
C PHE A 53 33.87 -45.61 19.56
N PHE A 54 33.43 -45.13 18.38
CA PHE A 54 34.35 -44.74 17.31
C PHE A 54 33.99 -43.36 16.74
N ILE A 55 34.69 -42.32 17.18
CA ILE A 55 34.67 -41.01 16.53
C ILE A 55 35.52 -41.15 15.25
N ARG A 56 34.90 -41.23 14.06
CA ARG A 56 35.67 -41.21 12.80
C ARG A 56 35.99 -39.79 12.30
N SER A 57 35.07 -38.83 12.42
CA SER A 57 35.32 -37.38 12.22
C SER A 57 34.04 -36.57 12.44
N LEU A 58 34.12 -35.40 13.08
CA LEU A 58 33.03 -34.42 13.10
C LEU A 58 32.82 -33.77 11.71
N TRP A 59 33.86 -33.79 10.88
CA TRP A 59 33.84 -33.27 9.53
C TRP A 59 33.77 -34.40 8.50
N ASP A 60 32.74 -34.31 7.66
CA ASP A 60 32.49 -35.20 6.53
C ASP A 60 32.00 -34.33 5.36
N SER A 61 32.78 -34.34 4.27
CA SER A 61 32.54 -33.49 3.10
C SER A 61 31.31 -33.91 2.30
N GLU A 62 31.02 -35.21 2.22
CA GLU A 62 29.86 -35.72 1.48
C GLU A 62 28.56 -35.34 2.21
N ARG A 63 28.51 -35.58 3.52
CA ARG A 63 27.39 -35.16 4.38
C ARG A 63 27.18 -33.65 4.33
N PHE A 64 28.27 -32.87 4.37
CA PHE A 64 28.18 -31.41 4.32
C PHE A 64 27.53 -30.95 3.00
N LEU A 65 27.97 -31.49 1.86
CA LEU A 65 27.39 -31.16 0.56
C LEU A 65 25.90 -31.51 0.48
N TRP A 66 25.49 -32.68 0.98
CA TRP A 66 24.07 -33.06 1.02
C TRP A 66 23.23 -32.15 1.92
N VAL A 67 23.73 -31.81 3.11
CA VAL A 67 23.03 -30.90 4.04
C VAL A 67 22.90 -29.50 3.44
N VAL A 68 23.96 -28.97 2.85
CA VAL A 68 23.95 -27.67 2.15
C VAL A 68 22.90 -27.71 1.04
N GLY A 69 22.98 -28.70 0.14
CA GLY A 69 22.06 -28.85 -0.99
C GLY A 69 20.60 -28.95 -0.55
N ALA A 70 20.29 -29.85 0.39
CA ALA A 70 18.93 -30.04 0.89
C ALA A 70 18.38 -28.78 1.58
N THR A 71 19.18 -28.16 2.46
CA THR A 71 18.77 -26.95 3.19
C THR A 71 18.52 -25.78 2.24
N VAL A 72 19.42 -25.54 1.30
CA VAL A 72 19.27 -24.47 0.30
C VAL A 72 18.05 -24.72 -0.58
N VAL A 73 17.81 -25.96 -1.01
CA VAL A 73 16.61 -26.30 -1.81
C VAL A 73 15.33 -26.07 -1.02
N VAL A 74 15.24 -26.49 0.25
CA VAL A 74 14.06 -26.27 1.10
C VAL A 74 13.81 -24.79 1.33
N VAL A 75 14.84 -24.04 1.72
CA VAL A 75 14.71 -22.59 1.95
C VAL A 75 14.33 -21.87 0.65
N ALA A 76 15.05 -22.12 -0.44
CA ALA A 76 14.82 -21.43 -1.71
C ALA A 76 13.44 -21.78 -2.30
N SER A 77 13.04 -23.05 -2.27
CA SER A 77 11.71 -23.47 -2.75
C SER A 77 10.59 -22.87 -1.91
N GLY A 78 10.73 -22.85 -0.59
CA GLY A 78 9.82 -22.18 0.33
C GLY A 78 9.69 -20.69 0.05
N SER A 79 10.83 -19.98 0.03
CA SER A 79 10.86 -18.54 -0.23
C SER A 79 10.27 -18.21 -1.61
N LEU A 80 10.58 -19.00 -2.64
CA LEU A 80 10.06 -18.82 -3.99
C LEU A 80 8.55 -19.10 -4.06
N TYR A 81 8.09 -20.17 -3.42
CA TYR A 81 6.67 -20.51 -3.33
C TYR A 81 5.88 -19.36 -2.71
N ARG A 82 6.30 -18.89 -1.52
CA ARG A 82 5.61 -17.79 -0.83
C ARG A 82 5.68 -16.49 -1.60
N THR A 83 6.84 -16.16 -2.17
CA THR A 83 7.00 -14.95 -3.01
C THR A 83 6.08 -15.00 -4.23
N ARG A 84 5.92 -16.16 -4.88
CA ARG A 84 5.00 -16.32 -6.01
C ARG A 84 3.54 -16.20 -5.58
N GLN A 85 3.17 -16.81 -4.45
CA GLN A 85 1.81 -16.71 -3.91
C GLN A 85 1.44 -15.26 -3.60
N LEU A 86 2.31 -14.54 -2.89
CA LEU A 86 2.11 -13.13 -2.56
C LEU A 86 2.02 -12.26 -3.82
N LYS A 87 2.91 -12.46 -4.80
CA LYS A 87 2.86 -11.71 -6.08
C LYS A 87 1.59 -11.95 -6.87
N GLN A 88 0.92 -13.09 -6.71
CA GLN A 88 -0.30 -13.41 -7.44
C GLN A 88 -1.54 -12.73 -6.84
N GLY A 89 -1.62 -12.62 -5.52
CA GLY A 89 -2.78 -12.00 -4.85
C GLY A 89 -2.54 -10.59 -4.31
N GLY A 90 -1.36 -10.00 -4.52
CA GLY A 90 -1.06 -8.62 -4.11
C GLY A 90 -1.20 -8.40 -2.59
N GLY A 91 -1.69 -7.22 -2.20
CA GLY A 91 -1.98 -6.91 -0.80
C GLY A 91 -3.08 -7.80 -0.20
N ALA A 92 -4.10 -8.14 -0.99
CA ALA A 92 -5.23 -8.97 -0.55
C ALA A 92 -4.79 -10.36 -0.08
N ALA A 93 -3.76 -10.94 -0.71
CA ALA A 93 -3.19 -12.24 -0.28
C ALA A 93 -2.76 -12.26 1.18
N VAL A 94 -2.20 -11.16 1.70
CA VAL A 94 -1.76 -11.09 3.11
C VAL A 94 -2.96 -10.94 4.04
N ALA A 95 -3.93 -10.09 3.65
CA ALA A 95 -5.14 -9.88 4.42
C ALA A 95 -5.96 -11.17 4.57
N GLU A 96 -6.22 -11.85 3.45
CA GLU A 96 -6.96 -13.12 3.42
C GLU A 96 -6.20 -14.25 4.13
N MET A 97 -4.86 -14.31 3.98
CA MET A 97 -4.03 -15.28 4.72
C MET A 97 -4.14 -15.12 6.24
N LEU A 98 -4.38 -13.90 6.74
CA LEU A 98 -4.60 -13.64 8.16
C LEU A 98 -6.07 -13.85 8.59
N GLY A 99 -6.95 -14.24 7.66
CA GLY A 99 -8.38 -14.44 7.92
C GLY A 99 -9.18 -13.14 7.89
N ALA A 100 -8.63 -12.05 7.32
CA ALA A 100 -9.38 -10.82 7.13
C ALA A 100 -10.39 -10.96 5.98
N GLN A 101 -11.54 -10.35 6.12
CA GLN A 101 -12.60 -10.34 5.11
C GLN A 101 -12.71 -8.95 4.49
N ARG A 102 -12.94 -8.90 3.17
CA ARG A 102 -13.10 -7.62 2.48
C ARG A 102 -14.36 -6.92 2.97
N MET A 103 -14.23 -5.65 3.37
CA MET A 103 -15.35 -4.80 3.72
C MET A 103 -16.19 -4.49 2.48
N ALA A 104 -17.51 -4.58 2.60
CA ALA A 104 -18.43 -4.13 1.57
C ALA A 104 -18.35 -2.59 1.42
N PRO A 105 -18.21 -2.05 0.20
CA PRO A 105 -18.17 -0.60 -0.03
C PRO A 105 -19.38 0.16 0.53
N ALA A 106 -20.57 -0.43 0.46
CA ALA A 106 -21.78 0.08 1.10
C ALA A 106 -22.08 -0.76 2.35
N THR A 107 -22.19 -0.08 3.49
CA THR A 107 -22.52 -0.70 4.79
C THR A 107 -23.41 0.25 5.58
N ASP A 108 -24.34 -0.29 6.37
CA ASP A 108 -25.17 0.48 7.31
C ASP A 108 -24.57 0.55 8.71
N ASP A 109 -23.49 -0.19 8.97
CA ASP A 109 -22.82 -0.18 10.26
C ASP A 109 -22.08 1.16 10.48
N PRO A 110 -22.43 1.93 11.53
CA PRO A 110 -21.79 3.20 11.86
C PRO A 110 -20.27 3.14 12.02
N LEU A 111 -19.74 2.06 12.62
CA LEU A 111 -18.30 1.92 12.84
C LEU A 111 -17.56 1.70 11.52
N LEU A 112 -18.17 0.93 10.61
CA LEU A 112 -17.58 0.64 9.31
C LEU A 112 -17.66 1.84 8.37
N ARG A 113 -18.76 2.62 8.42
CA ARG A 113 -18.86 3.91 7.72
C ARG A 113 -17.81 4.89 8.21
N ARG A 114 -17.65 5.01 9.54
CA ARG A 114 -16.61 5.85 10.15
C ARG A 114 -15.22 5.44 9.65
N LEU A 115 -14.93 4.14 9.57
CA LEU A 115 -13.67 3.66 9.02
C LEU A 115 -13.50 4.04 7.54
N SER A 116 -14.52 3.85 6.69
CA SER A 116 -14.46 4.22 5.27
C SER A 116 -14.13 5.71 5.10
N ASN A 117 -14.85 6.58 5.81
CA ASN A 117 -14.63 8.02 5.79
C ASN A 117 -13.18 8.38 6.18
N VAL A 118 -12.66 7.76 7.26
CA VAL A 118 -11.28 7.98 7.70
C VAL A 118 -10.26 7.51 6.65
N VAL A 119 -10.47 6.35 6.02
CA VAL A 119 -9.57 5.84 4.97
C VAL A 119 -9.61 6.74 3.74
N GLU A 120 -10.77 7.22 3.33
CA GLU A 120 -10.93 8.14 2.19
C GLU A 120 -10.27 9.49 2.44
N GLU A 121 -10.47 10.07 3.62
CA GLU A 121 -9.80 11.30 4.03
C GLU A 121 -8.27 11.14 3.99
N MET A 122 -7.75 10.02 4.47
CA MET A 122 -6.30 9.76 4.46
C MET A 122 -5.75 9.44 3.07
N ALA A 123 -6.55 8.82 2.20
CA ALA A 123 -6.20 8.61 0.80
C ALA A 123 -6.02 9.95 0.07
N ILE A 124 -6.96 10.86 0.28
CA ILE A 124 -6.90 12.22 -0.26
C ILE A 124 -5.71 12.99 0.33
N ALA A 125 -5.53 12.93 1.66
CA ALA A 125 -4.43 13.58 2.35
C ALA A 125 -3.06 13.13 1.83
N ALA A 126 -2.91 11.85 1.53
CA ALA A 126 -1.69 11.27 1.00
C ALA A 126 -1.56 11.39 -0.54
N GLY A 127 -2.59 11.87 -1.24
CA GLY A 127 -2.63 11.91 -2.71
C GLY A 127 -2.57 10.51 -3.33
N LEU A 128 -3.22 9.54 -2.70
CA LEU A 128 -3.23 8.13 -3.10
C LEU A 128 -4.66 7.68 -3.43
N PRO A 129 -4.85 6.72 -4.36
CA PRO A 129 -6.16 6.13 -4.57
C PRO A 129 -6.62 5.40 -3.30
N VAL A 130 -7.93 5.48 -3.01
CA VAL A 130 -8.51 4.83 -1.83
C VAL A 130 -8.29 3.30 -1.93
N PRO A 131 -7.55 2.68 -0.98
CA PRO A 131 -7.27 1.25 -1.01
C PRO A 131 -8.48 0.45 -0.51
N PRO A 132 -8.70 -0.79 -1.00
CA PRO A 132 -9.71 -1.67 -0.43
C PRO A 132 -9.45 -1.94 1.07
N ILE A 133 -10.53 -1.92 1.85
CA ILE A 133 -10.51 -2.13 3.30
C ILE A 133 -10.85 -3.59 3.62
N TYR A 134 -10.09 -4.19 4.54
CA TYR A 134 -10.32 -5.53 5.08
C TYR A 134 -10.54 -5.46 6.58
N LEU A 135 -11.50 -6.23 7.08
CA LEU A 135 -11.75 -6.39 8.51
C LEU A 135 -11.15 -7.70 9.00
N LEU A 136 -10.32 -7.58 10.03
CA LEU A 136 -9.69 -8.71 10.69
C LEU A 136 -10.42 -8.98 12.02
N PRO A 137 -11.12 -10.13 12.18
CA PRO A 137 -11.94 -10.43 13.36
C PRO A 137 -11.07 -10.78 14.57
N GLN A 138 -10.41 -9.77 15.13
CA GLN A 138 -9.45 -9.89 16.23
C GLN A 138 -9.70 -8.78 17.26
N PRO A 139 -9.66 -9.10 18.56
CA PRO A 139 -9.97 -8.14 19.63
C PRO A 139 -8.80 -7.21 19.98
N GLY A 140 -7.59 -7.50 19.50
CA GLY A 140 -6.43 -6.61 19.68
C GLY A 140 -6.53 -5.38 18.78
N ILE A 141 -6.00 -4.25 19.23
CA ILE A 141 -5.99 -2.99 18.48
C ILE A 141 -4.81 -3.01 17.50
N ASN A 142 -5.13 -3.21 16.22
CA ASN A 142 -4.14 -3.26 15.16
C ASN A 142 -4.69 -2.85 13.79
N ALA A 143 -3.79 -2.43 12.91
CA ALA A 143 -4.03 -2.21 11.48
C ALA A 143 -2.74 -2.52 10.71
N PHE A 144 -2.84 -2.72 9.40
CA PHE A 144 -1.68 -2.79 8.52
C PHE A 144 -2.03 -2.48 7.07
N ALA A 145 -1.07 -1.98 6.30
CA ALA A 145 -1.12 -1.93 4.85
C ALA A 145 -0.27 -3.02 4.18
N ALA A 146 -0.75 -3.62 3.09
CA ALA A 146 -0.04 -4.63 2.31
C ALA A 146 -0.20 -4.41 0.80
N GLY A 147 0.83 -4.75 0.00
CA GLY A 147 0.85 -4.58 -1.45
C GLY A 147 2.28 -4.46 -2.01
N PHE A 148 2.48 -4.68 -3.31
CA PHE A 148 3.78 -4.49 -3.97
C PHE A 148 3.98 -3.07 -4.50
N GLY A 149 2.89 -2.32 -4.69
CA GLY A 149 2.84 -0.93 -5.09
C GLY A 149 1.58 -0.25 -4.55
N ARG A 150 1.29 0.94 -5.08
CA ARG A 150 0.16 1.76 -4.63
C ARG A 150 -1.18 1.30 -5.18
N SER A 151 -1.18 0.76 -6.41
CA SER A 151 -2.39 0.33 -7.11
C SER A 151 -2.98 -0.97 -6.55
N ASP A 152 -2.15 -1.86 -6.00
CA ASP A 152 -2.52 -3.13 -5.35
C ASP A 152 -2.47 -3.08 -3.81
N ALA A 153 -2.34 -1.87 -3.24
CA ALA A 153 -2.34 -1.66 -1.81
C ALA A 153 -3.73 -1.95 -1.21
N VAL A 154 -3.75 -2.61 -0.05
CA VAL A 154 -4.94 -2.82 0.78
C VAL A 154 -4.64 -2.35 2.20
N ILE A 155 -5.69 -1.96 2.93
CA ILE A 155 -5.61 -1.65 4.37
C ILE A 155 -6.47 -2.67 5.11
N ALA A 156 -5.90 -3.32 6.11
CA ALA A 156 -6.60 -4.23 7.00
C ALA A 156 -6.65 -3.64 8.41
N VAL A 157 -7.82 -3.69 9.04
CA VAL A 157 -8.09 -3.12 10.36
C VAL A 157 -8.78 -4.16 11.23
N THR A 158 -8.39 -4.24 12.49
CA THR A 158 -8.99 -5.17 13.46
C THR A 158 -10.32 -4.65 14.03
N ASN A 159 -11.19 -5.56 14.48
CA ASN A 159 -12.38 -5.20 15.26
C ASN A 159 -12.01 -4.38 16.50
N GLY A 160 -10.95 -4.78 17.22
CA GLY A 160 -10.46 -4.02 18.37
C GLY A 160 -10.11 -2.57 18.04
N ALA A 161 -9.54 -2.29 16.86
CA ALA A 161 -9.24 -0.92 16.46
C ALA A 161 -10.49 -0.10 16.16
N ILE A 162 -11.48 -0.65 15.43
CA ILE A 162 -12.71 0.09 15.12
C ILE A 162 -13.63 0.26 16.33
N GLU A 163 -13.59 -0.63 17.30
CA GLU A 163 -14.43 -0.59 18.50
C GLU A 163 -13.81 0.24 19.63
N LEU A 164 -12.48 0.33 19.72
CA LEU A 164 -11.80 0.96 20.86
C LEU A 164 -11.11 2.28 20.54
N LEU A 165 -10.89 2.63 19.28
CA LEU A 165 -10.29 3.91 18.92
C LEU A 165 -11.37 4.96 18.65
N THR A 166 -11.15 6.17 19.17
CA THR A 166 -11.88 7.38 18.75
C THR A 166 -11.61 7.67 17.28
N ARG A 167 -12.42 8.54 16.67
CA ARG A 167 -12.22 8.89 15.27
C ARG A 167 -10.80 9.43 15.00
N ASP A 168 -10.31 10.32 15.86
CA ASP A 168 -8.98 10.93 15.72
C ASP A 168 -7.83 9.93 15.94
N GLU A 169 -7.99 9.02 16.90
CA GLU A 169 -7.03 7.95 17.15
C GLU A 169 -6.98 6.98 15.98
N LEU A 170 -8.14 6.59 15.44
CA LEU A 170 -8.23 5.74 14.26
C LEU A 170 -7.62 6.44 13.04
N GLN A 171 -7.91 7.73 12.84
CA GLN A 171 -7.31 8.53 11.77
C GLN A 171 -5.79 8.59 11.89
N GLY A 172 -5.24 8.73 13.10
CA GLY A 172 -3.80 8.68 13.35
C GLY A 172 -3.16 7.33 12.96
N VAL A 173 -3.82 6.21 13.30
CA VAL A 173 -3.36 4.86 12.91
C VAL A 173 -3.43 4.66 11.40
N ILE A 174 -4.54 5.04 10.76
CA ILE A 174 -4.70 4.92 9.31
C ILE A 174 -3.70 5.81 8.57
N ALA A 175 -3.46 7.04 9.03
CA ALA A 175 -2.46 7.95 8.48
C ALA A 175 -1.04 7.35 8.53
N HIS A 176 -0.71 6.66 9.63
CA HIS A 176 0.55 5.92 9.74
C HIS A 176 0.65 4.84 8.67
N GLU A 177 -0.41 4.06 8.44
CA GLU A 177 -0.42 3.04 7.38
C GLU A 177 -0.32 3.64 5.97
N PHE A 178 -0.99 4.77 5.70
CA PHE A 178 -0.83 5.49 4.44
C PHE A 178 0.59 5.98 4.20
N SER A 179 1.32 6.37 5.26
CA SER A 179 2.73 6.75 5.13
C SER A 179 3.58 5.58 4.60
N HIS A 180 3.28 4.34 5.01
CA HIS A 180 3.96 3.15 4.49
C HIS A 180 3.62 2.87 3.02
N ILE A 181 2.39 3.16 2.59
CA ILE A 181 2.00 3.06 1.18
C ILE A 181 2.75 4.11 0.36
N LEU A 182 2.74 5.37 0.81
CA LEU A 182 3.35 6.50 0.12
C LEU A 182 4.87 6.31 -0.03
N ASN A 183 5.54 5.88 1.03
CA ASN A 183 6.98 5.66 1.10
C ASN A 183 7.44 4.33 0.48
N GLY A 184 6.51 3.47 0.04
CA GLY A 184 6.82 2.19 -0.61
C GLY A 184 7.32 1.10 0.34
N ASP A 185 7.06 1.24 1.64
CA ASP A 185 7.44 0.31 2.70
C ASP A 185 6.71 -1.03 2.53
N ILE A 186 5.43 -0.99 2.09
CA ILE A 186 4.59 -2.17 1.91
C ILE A 186 5.24 -3.20 0.97
N GLY A 187 5.86 -2.77 -0.12
CA GLY A 187 6.51 -3.68 -1.07
C GLY A 187 7.78 -4.32 -0.51
N LEU A 188 8.51 -3.62 0.37
CA LEU A 188 9.64 -4.17 1.10
C LEU A 188 9.16 -5.19 2.14
N LYS A 189 8.10 -4.87 2.90
CA LYS A 189 7.46 -5.78 3.87
C LYS A 189 6.97 -7.07 3.18
N MET A 190 6.43 -6.98 1.96
CA MET A 190 6.02 -8.13 1.14
C MET A 190 7.20 -9.03 0.73
N ARG A 191 8.29 -8.44 0.23
CA ARG A 191 9.51 -9.21 -0.14
C ARG A 191 10.13 -9.89 1.07
N LEU A 192 10.17 -9.20 2.20
CA LEU A 192 10.70 -9.72 3.45
C LEU A 192 9.90 -10.94 3.91
N MET A 193 8.56 -10.87 3.93
CA MET A 193 7.70 -12.02 4.24
C MET A 193 7.96 -13.21 3.30
N GLY A 194 8.05 -12.95 1.99
CA GLY A 194 8.34 -13.98 0.99
C GLY A 194 9.68 -14.68 1.23
N LEU A 195 10.75 -13.91 1.48
CA LEU A 195 12.08 -14.46 1.72
C LEU A 195 12.17 -15.22 3.04
N LEU A 196 11.70 -14.61 4.15
CA LEU A 196 11.82 -15.20 5.49
C LEU A 196 11.01 -16.49 5.66
N PHE A 197 9.95 -16.70 4.87
CA PHE A 197 9.17 -17.93 4.93
C PHE A 197 10.00 -19.20 4.69
N GLY A 198 10.97 -19.16 3.77
CA GLY A 198 11.87 -20.29 3.53
C GLY A 198 12.72 -20.67 4.75
N ILE A 199 13.13 -19.67 5.53
CA ILE A 199 13.90 -19.87 6.77
C ILE A 199 13.01 -20.49 7.85
N THR A 200 11.78 -20.01 8.00
CA THR A 200 10.87 -20.48 9.06
C THR A 200 10.34 -21.89 8.82
N LEU A 201 10.25 -22.33 7.55
CA LEU A 201 9.82 -23.69 7.19
C LEU A 201 10.62 -24.81 7.88
N ILE A 202 11.91 -24.57 8.16
CA ILE A 202 12.75 -25.54 8.86
C ILE A 202 12.25 -25.76 10.29
N SER A 203 11.82 -24.67 10.96
CA SER A 203 11.22 -24.75 12.30
C SER A 203 9.90 -25.52 12.26
N ASP A 204 9.05 -25.21 11.28
CA ASP A 204 7.75 -25.85 11.10
C ASP A 204 7.90 -27.34 10.81
N ALA A 205 8.89 -27.73 10.01
CA ALA A 205 9.23 -29.13 9.74
C ALA A 205 9.69 -29.86 11.02
N GLY A 206 10.50 -29.21 11.86
CA GLY A 206 10.88 -29.74 13.17
C GLY A 206 9.67 -30.00 14.08
N ILE A 207 8.75 -29.03 14.18
CA ILE A 207 7.49 -29.17 14.93
C ILE A 207 6.66 -30.33 14.38
N LEU A 208 6.53 -30.43 13.06
CA LEU A 208 5.77 -31.50 12.40
C LEU A 208 6.35 -32.89 12.76
N LEU A 209 7.67 -33.05 12.70
CA LEU A 209 8.34 -34.31 13.05
C LEU A 209 8.14 -34.68 14.54
N MET A 210 8.11 -33.69 15.43
CA MET A 210 7.84 -33.92 16.86
C MET A 210 6.37 -34.25 17.13
N THR A 211 5.44 -33.63 16.41
CA THR A 211 3.98 -33.73 16.64
C THR A 211 3.30 -34.84 15.84
N ALA A 212 3.96 -35.43 14.85
CA ALA A 212 3.52 -36.61 14.08
C ALA A 212 3.15 -37.83 14.95
N ARG A 213 3.47 -37.79 16.25
CA ARG A 213 3.11 -38.78 17.27
C ARG A 213 1.63 -38.74 17.70
N HIS A 214 0.89 -37.66 17.47
CA HIS A 214 -0.46 -37.44 18.04
C HIS A 214 -1.64 -37.53 17.06
N SER A 215 -1.42 -37.79 15.76
CA SER A 215 -2.48 -37.80 14.73
C SER A 215 -3.06 -39.18 14.39
N SER A 216 -2.72 -40.24 15.12
CA SER A 216 -3.23 -41.60 14.88
C SER A 216 -4.53 -41.88 15.65
N HIS A 217 -5.63 -41.27 15.22
CA HIS A 217 -6.99 -41.61 15.69
C HIS A 217 -7.60 -42.85 15.01
N TYR A 218 -6.83 -43.62 14.23
CA TYR A 218 -7.28 -44.89 13.64
C TYR A 218 -6.27 -46.01 13.89
N SER A 219 -6.73 -47.00 14.68
CA SER A 219 -6.41 -48.43 14.63
C SER A 219 -5.05 -48.88 14.05
N SER A 220 -4.13 -49.27 14.93
CA SER A 220 -3.54 -50.62 15.00
C SER A 220 -2.27 -50.62 15.86
N ARG A 221 -2.15 -51.64 16.70
CA ARG A 221 -0.94 -51.97 17.49
C ARG A 221 0.23 -52.23 16.53
N GLU A 222 1.44 -51.85 16.97
CA GLU A 222 2.76 -52.20 16.40
C GLU A 222 3.38 -51.32 15.29
N ARG A 223 3.40 -49.99 15.45
CA ARG A 223 4.50 -49.15 14.91
C ARG A 223 4.53 -47.78 15.57
N GLY A 224 5.04 -47.72 16.80
CA GLY A 224 5.45 -46.44 17.38
C GLY A 224 6.63 -45.87 16.60
N SER A 225 6.64 -44.57 16.33
CA SER A 225 7.77 -43.87 15.72
C SER A 225 9.03 -44.09 16.58
N HIS A 226 10.15 -44.49 15.97
CA HIS A 226 11.40 -44.73 16.69
C HIS A 226 11.81 -43.47 17.49
N PRO A 227 12.22 -43.57 18.77
CA PRO A 227 12.56 -42.41 19.60
C PRO A 227 13.63 -41.49 18.98
N ALA A 228 14.49 -42.03 18.11
CA ALA A 228 15.43 -41.26 17.30
C ALA A 228 14.76 -40.19 16.41
N ILE A 229 13.57 -40.44 15.85
CA ILE A 229 12.85 -39.48 14.99
C ILE A 229 12.41 -38.25 15.80
N VAL A 230 12.00 -38.44 17.06
CA VAL A 230 11.59 -37.34 17.94
C VAL A 230 12.81 -36.50 18.34
N VAL A 231 13.94 -37.14 18.63
CA VAL A 231 15.21 -36.43 18.92
C VAL A 231 15.68 -35.64 17.70
N VAL A 232 15.61 -36.22 16.50
CA VAL A 232 15.92 -35.54 15.24
C VAL A 232 14.96 -34.36 15.01
N GLY A 233 13.66 -34.55 15.23
CA GLY A 233 12.67 -33.47 15.15
C GLY A 233 12.94 -32.32 16.12
N LEU A 234 13.33 -32.63 17.36
CA LEU A 234 13.73 -31.64 18.37
C LEU A 234 14.99 -30.88 17.95
N LEU A 235 16.01 -31.59 17.45
CA LEU A 235 17.24 -30.97 16.96
C LEU A 235 16.97 -30.03 15.77
N ILE A 236 16.14 -30.47 14.80
CA ILE A 236 15.72 -29.64 13.66
C ILE A 236 14.92 -28.44 14.14
N PHE A 237 14.02 -28.60 15.11
CA PHE A 237 13.27 -27.50 15.70
C PHE A 237 14.19 -26.47 16.36
N VAL A 238 15.13 -26.90 17.20
CA VAL A 238 16.11 -26.02 17.85
C VAL A 238 16.92 -25.26 16.79
N VAL A 239 17.37 -25.92 15.74
CA VAL A 239 18.05 -25.26 14.62
C VAL A 239 17.12 -24.27 13.91
N GLY A 240 15.86 -24.63 13.71
CA GLY A 240 14.84 -23.74 13.16
C GLY A 240 14.68 -22.45 14.00
N THR A 241 14.71 -22.55 15.33
CA THR A 241 14.61 -21.36 16.20
C THR A 241 15.74 -20.37 15.98
N ILE A 242 16.95 -20.83 15.62
CA ILE A 242 18.07 -19.96 15.22
C ILE A 242 17.68 -19.16 13.97
N GLY A 243 17.09 -19.83 12.97
CA GLY A 243 16.56 -19.19 11.78
C GLY A 243 15.49 -18.13 12.10
N ALA A 244 14.58 -18.42 13.03
CA ALA A 244 13.57 -17.47 13.48
C ALA A 244 14.18 -16.23 14.17
N VAL A 245 15.22 -16.41 14.98
CA VAL A 245 15.99 -15.31 15.60
C VAL A 245 16.62 -14.41 14.54
N PHE A 246 17.26 -14.99 13.52
CA PHE A 246 17.81 -14.22 12.40
C PHE A 246 16.72 -13.50 11.60
N ALA A 247 15.61 -14.16 11.34
CA ALA A 247 14.46 -13.56 10.66
C ALA A 247 13.96 -12.31 11.41
N ASP A 248 13.84 -12.38 12.73
CA ASP A 248 13.42 -11.24 13.56
C ASP A 248 14.48 -10.14 13.64
N MET A 249 15.77 -10.49 13.64
CA MET A 249 16.86 -9.52 13.56
C MET A 249 16.82 -8.73 12.24
N ILE A 250 16.59 -9.42 11.12
CA ILE A 250 16.46 -8.79 9.79
C ILE A 250 15.24 -7.85 9.77
N LYS A 251 14.08 -8.28 10.28
CA LYS A 251 12.88 -7.43 10.37
C LYS A 251 13.17 -6.13 11.12
N ARG A 252 13.86 -6.20 12.27
CA ARG A 252 14.20 -5.03 13.08
C ARG A 252 15.14 -4.07 12.39
N ALA A 253 16.21 -4.59 11.78
CA ALA A 253 17.22 -3.77 11.10
C ALA A 253 16.60 -2.92 9.98
N VAL A 254 15.50 -3.39 9.39
CA VAL A 254 14.83 -2.74 8.26
C VAL A 254 13.67 -1.82 8.70
N SER A 255 12.99 -2.10 9.82
CA SER A 255 11.72 -1.41 10.19
C SER A 255 11.88 -0.23 11.15
N ARG A 256 12.70 -0.28 12.21
CA ARG A 256 12.60 0.67 13.35
C ARG A 256 12.64 2.16 12.99
N GLN A 257 13.58 2.57 12.14
CA GLN A 257 13.70 3.99 11.74
C GLN A 257 12.50 4.45 10.90
N ARG A 258 11.88 3.53 10.15
CA ARG A 258 10.72 3.81 9.29
C ARG A 258 9.46 4.03 10.12
N GLU A 259 9.31 3.32 11.23
CA GLU A 259 8.18 3.50 12.15
C GLU A 259 8.15 4.92 12.74
N PHE A 260 9.31 5.49 13.12
CA PHE A 260 9.37 6.87 13.61
C PHE A 260 9.07 7.92 12.54
N LEU A 261 9.51 7.66 11.30
CA LEU A 261 9.18 8.52 10.16
C LEU A 261 7.70 8.42 9.80
N ALA A 262 7.12 7.23 9.90
CA ALA A 262 5.71 7.00 9.70
C ALA A 262 4.86 7.69 10.77
N ASP A 263 5.28 7.66 12.04
CA ASP A 263 4.63 8.42 13.12
C ASP A 263 4.65 9.93 12.84
N ALA A 264 5.80 10.47 12.42
CA ALA A 264 5.90 11.88 12.05
C ALA A 264 5.01 12.22 10.84
N ALA A 265 5.01 11.38 9.80
CA ALA A 265 4.16 11.56 8.62
C ALA A 265 2.67 11.47 8.96
N ALA A 266 2.27 10.61 9.89
CA ALA A 266 0.89 10.55 10.37
C ALA A 266 0.46 11.87 11.02
N VAL A 267 1.33 12.51 11.80
CA VAL A 267 1.08 13.87 12.33
C VAL A 267 1.00 14.89 11.20
N GLN A 268 1.79 14.77 10.14
CA GLN A 268 1.71 15.67 8.99
C GLN A 268 0.37 15.55 8.25
N PHE A 269 -0.10 14.31 8.02
CA PHE A 269 -1.37 14.06 7.34
C PHE A 269 -2.59 14.46 8.17
N THR A 270 -2.56 14.24 9.49
CA THR A 270 -3.70 14.50 10.38
C THR A 270 -3.67 15.87 11.03
N ARG A 271 -2.48 16.47 11.18
CA ARG A 271 -2.18 17.64 12.04
C ARG A 271 -2.58 17.46 13.49
N ASN A 272 -2.79 16.22 13.91
CA ASN A 272 -3.23 15.90 15.24
C ASN A 272 -2.23 14.92 15.88
N PRO A 273 -1.17 15.43 16.54
CA PRO A 273 -0.23 14.57 17.24
C PRO A 273 -0.92 13.78 18.37
N ALA A 274 -1.98 14.32 18.96
CA ALA A 274 -2.76 13.64 19.98
C ALA A 274 -3.53 12.43 19.45
N GLY A 275 -3.90 12.40 18.16
CA GLY A 275 -4.56 11.24 17.53
C GLY A 275 -3.68 9.99 17.60
N ILE A 276 -2.50 10.03 16.98
CA ILE A 276 -1.59 8.89 16.99
C ILE A 276 -1.01 8.60 18.39
N ALA A 277 -0.67 9.62 19.17
CA ALA A 277 -0.19 9.42 20.55
C ALA A 277 -1.28 8.79 21.44
N GLY A 278 -2.54 9.20 21.27
CA GLY A 278 -3.71 8.65 21.94
C GLY A 278 -3.90 7.18 21.61
N ALA A 279 -3.86 6.82 20.32
CA ALA A 279 -3.98 5.43 19.88
C ALA A 279 -2.92 4.53 20.54
N LEU A 280 -1.67 4.98 20.59
CA LEU A 280 -0.57 4.25 21.25
C LEU A 280 -0.78 4.12 22.77
N LYS A 281 -1.33 5.15 23.44
CA LYS A 281 -1.69 5.10 24.86
C LYS A 281 -2.80 4.09 25.13
N VAL A 282 -3.85 4.07 24.27
CA VAL A 282 -4.96 3.11 24.37
C VAL A 282 -4.44 1.68 24.20
N ILE A 283 -3.55 1.44 23.23
CA ILE A 283 -2.91 0.13 23.04
C ILE A 283 -2.15 -0.30 24.31
N GLY A 284 -1.34 0.59 24.90
CA GLY A 284 -0.57 0.26 26.10
C GLY A 284 -1.42 0.06 27.35
N GLY A 285 -2.60 0.69 27.40
CA GLY A 285 -3.55 0.59 28.52
C GLY A 285 -4.56 -0.56 28.43
N TYR A 286 -4.75 -1.12 27.23
CA TYR A 286 -5.69 -2.19 26.97
C TYR A 286 -5.07 -3.57 27.20
N LYS A 287 -5.75 -4.44 27.97
CA LYS A 287 -5.27 -5.80 28.29
C LYS A 287 -5.02 -6.67 27.05
N GLY A 288 -5.82 -6.51 25.99
CA GLY A 288 -5.62 -7.19 24.72
C GLY A 288 -4.44 -6.64 23.90
N GLY A 289 -4.00 -5.42 24.20
CA GLY A 289 -2.95 -4.70 23.47
C GLY A 289 -3.20 -4.72 21.96
N SER A 290 -2.14 -4.98 21.19
CA SER A 290 -2.18 -5.14 19.73
C SER A 290 -2.13 -6.60 19.27
N ARG A 291 -2.45 -7.56 20.13
CA ARG A 291 -2.25 -8.99 19.87
C ARG A 291 -3.18 -9.54 18.78
N ILE A 292 -2.65 -10.46 17.96
CA ILE A 292 -3.41 -11.16 16.91
C ILE A 292 -3.21 -12.66 17.06
N ASN A 293 -4.32 -13.38 17.27
CA ASN A 293 -4.32 -14.83 17.46
C ASN A 293 -4.54 -15.51 16.11
N HIS A 294 -3.46 -15.69 15.35
CA HIS A 294 -3.48 -16.39 14.06
C HIS A 294 -2.15 -17.13 13.83
N ALA A 295 -2.17 -18.27 13.15
CA ALA A 295 -0.96 -19.07 12.87
C ALA A 295 0.08 -18.30 12.04
N ALA A 296 -0.39 -17.45 11.12
CA ALA A 296 0.48 -16.62 10.28
C ALA A 296 0.95 -15.31 10.96
N THR A 297 0.56 -15.00 12.20
CA THR A 297 0.91 -13.73 12.88
C THR A 297 2.43 -13.52 12.97
N GLN A 298 3.20 -14.57 13.28
CA GLN A 298 4.66 -14.43 13.39
C GLN A 298 5.31 -14.04 12.05
N GLN A 299 4.80 -14.58 10.95
CA GLN A 299 5.27 -14.28 9.59
C GLN A 299 4.86 -12.87 9.15
N ALA A 300 3.71 -12.38 9.62
CA ALA A 300 3.17 -11.05 9.31
C ALA A 300 3.53 -9.97 10.34
N SER A 301 4.28 -10.30 11.38
CA SER A 301 4.55 -9.42 12.53
C SER A 301 5.03 -8.01 12.20
N HIS A 302 5.81 -7.84 11.13
CA HIS A 302 6.36 -6.55 10.69
C HIS A 302 5.39 -5.69 9.84
N PHE A 303 4.20 -6.19 9.54
CA PHE A 303 3.14 -5.41 8.88
C PHE A 303 2.35 -4.57 9.86
N PHE A 304 2.10 -5.11 11.05
CA PHE A 304 1.18 -4.56 12.04
C PHE A 304 1.63 -3.22 12.62
N PHE A 305 0.68 -2.33 12.90
CA PHE A 305 0.90 -1.04 13.57
C PHE A 305 1.52 -1.19 14.97
N GLY A 306 1.13 -2.25 15.68
CA GLY A 306 1.61 -2.57 17.02
C GLY A 306 2.11 -4.01 17.14
N ASN A 307 2.83 -4.30 18.23
CA ASN A 307 3.40 -5.61 18.48
C ASN A 307 2.31 -6.70 18.63
N ALA A 308 2.12 -7.49 17.57
CA ALA A 308 1.08 -8.53 17.50
C ALA A 308 1.47 -9.86 18.16
N VAL A 309 2.77 -10.11 18.36
CA VAL A 309 3.32 -11.35 18.95
C VAL A 309 3.62 -11.14 20.42
N LYS A 310 3.35 -12.16 21.25
CA LYS A 310 3.64 -12.15 22.68
C LYS A 310 5.16 -12.14 22.92
N SER A 311 5.69 -11.06 23.51
CA SER A 311 7.09 -11.05 23.97
C SER A 311 7.23 -11.90 25.24
N TRP A 312 8.28 -12.71 25.32
CA TRP A 312 8.64 -13.43 26.53
C TRP A 312 9.15 -12.43 27.58
N GLU A 313 8.55 -12.44 28.79
CA GLU A 313 8.97 -11.66 29.97
C GLU A 313 9.02 -10.12 29.82
N ASN A 314 8.11 -9.49 29.07
CA ASN A 314 8.02 -8.01 28.95
C ASN A 314 9.33 -7.30 28.54
N LYS A 315 10.33 -8.02 28.01
CA LYS A 315 11.57 -7.43 27.53
C LYS A 315 11.44 -7.11 26.05
N ASP A 316 11.54 -5.82 25.73
CA ASP A 316 11.41 -5.24 24.38
C ASP A 316 12.58 -5.57 23.43
N TRP A 317 13.56 -6.36 23.88
CA TRP A 317 14.71 -6.76 23.06
C TRP A 317 14.27 -7.45 21.77
N TRP A 318 13.11 -8.15 21.81
CA TRP A 318 12.59 -8.90 20.68
C TRP A 318 11.44 -8.23 19.89
N ALA A 319 11.07 -7.00 20.20
CA ALA A 319 9.97 -6.31 19.52
C ALA A 319 10.34 -5.91 18.07
N THR A 320 9.43 -6.17 17.11
CA THR A 320 9.56 -5.72 15.71
C THR A 320 9.37 -4.21 15.60
N HIS A 321 8.58 -3.61 16.49
CA HIS A 321 8.37 -2.18 16.58
C HIS A 321 9.14 -1.56 17.75
N PRO A 322 9.48 -0.26 17.68
CA PRO A 322 10.00 0.47 18.82
C PRO A 322 9.02 0.40 20.02
N PRO A 323 9.52 0.50 21.27
CA PRO A 323 8.67 0.53 22.45
C PRO A 323 7.62 1.65 22.36
N LEU A 324 6.38 1.35 22.80
CA LEU A 324 5.28 2.31 22.74
C LEU A 324 5.61 3.61 23.49
N ALA A 325 6.23 3.51 24.67
CA ALA A 325 6.60 4.67 25.45
C ALA A 325 7.61 5.59 24.72
N GLU A 326 8.52 5.02 23.92
CA GLU A 326 9.45 5.81 23.12
C GLU A 326 8.73 6.55 21.98
N ARG A 327 7.83 5.86 21.26
CA ARG A 327 6.99 6.47 20.22
C ARG A 327 6.15 7.60 20.80
N ILE A 328 5.48 7.36 21.93
CA ILE A 328 4.63 8.37 22.59
C ILE A 328 5.45 9.57 23.03
N ARG A 329 6.62 9.40 23.66
CA ARG A 329 7.45 10.55 24.10
C ARG A 329 7.89 11.47 22.95
N ARG A 330 8.06 10.94 21.75
CA ARG A 330 8.41 11.75 20.57
C ARG A 330 7.22 12.56 20.05
N LEU A 331 5.99 12.07 20.25
CA LEU A 331 4.75 12.69 19.80
C LEU A 331 4.14 13.61 20.88
N ASP A 332 4.26 13.21 22.14
CA ASP A 332 3.78 13.88 23.34
C ASP A 332 4.89 13.85 24.41
N PRO A 333 5.73 14.90 24.46
CA PRO A 333 6.80 15.02 25.45
C PRO A 333 6.33 15.03 26.91
N SER A 334 5.03 15.31 27.17
CA SER A 334 4.47 15.34 28.52
C SER A 334 4.17 13.95 29.09
N PHE A 335 4.31 12.89 28.29
CA PHE A 335 3.97 11.53 28.70
C PHE A 335 4.88 10.99 29.82
N ALA A 336 4.28 10.75 30.99
CA ALA A 336 4.96 10.27 32.20
C ALA A 336 5.43 8.80 32.14
N GLY A 337 5.09 8.04 31.10
CA GLY A 337 5.51 6.63 30.94
C GLY A 337 4.56 5.59 31.52
N SER A 338 3.40 5.99 32.05
CA SER A 338 2.38 5.10 32.59
C SER A 338 1.14 5.04 31.69
N PHE A 339 0.56 3.84 31.57
CA PHE A 339 -0.63 3.62 30.75
C PHE A 339 -1.87 3.49 31.64
N ALA A 340 -2.89 4.31 31.36
CA ALA A 340 -4.18 4.19 32.04
C ALA A 340 -4.88 2.89 31.61
N HIS A 341 -5.47 2.16 32.55
CA HIS A 341 -6.20 0.95 32.22
C HIS A 341 -7.43 1.28 31.36
N ILE A 342 -7.54 0.64 30.19
CA ILE A 342 -8.69 0.79 29.30
C ILE A 342 -9.70 -0.32 29.60
N ASP A 343 -10.88 0.07 30.08
CA ASP A 343 -12.04 -0.81 30.09
C ASP A 343 -12.70 -0.82 28.71
N SER A 344 -12.67 -1.98 28.06
CA SER A 344 -13.12 -2.12 26.67
C SER A 344 -14.62 -1.96 26.52
N ALA A 345 -15.42 -2.39 27.51
CA ALA A 345 -16.88 -2.37 27.41
C ALA A 345 -17.44 -0.95 27.50
N SER A 346 -16.97 -0.16 28.46
CA SER A 346 -17.35 1.25 28.56
C SER A 346 -16.85 2.05 27.35
N ARG A 347 -15.57 1.88 26.97
CA ARG A 347 -15.01 2.62 25.83
C ARG A 347 -15.73 2.30 24.52
N SER A 348 -16.00 1.02 24.22
CA SER A 348 -16.68 0.66 22.97
C SER A 348 -18.09 1.26 22.85
N SER A 349 -18.82 1.36 23.95
CA SER A 349 -20.13 2.02 23.96
C SER A 349 -20.04 3.52 23.63
N VAL A 350 -19.03 4.23 24.15
CA VAL A 350 -18.78 5.64 23.82
C VAL A 350 -18.42 5.80 22.34
N ILE A 351 -17.55 4.93 21.84
CA ILE A 351 -17.11 4.93 20.44
C ILE A 351 -18.28 4.67 19.48
N MET A 352 -19.15 3.73 19.81
CA MET A 352 -20.36 3.46 19.02
C MET A 352 -21.28 4.69 18.99
N GLN A 353 -21.48 5.35 20.12
CA GLN A 353 -22.29 6.56 20.21
C GLN A 353 -21.69 7.73 19.40
N GLU A 354 -20.37 7.92 19.48
CA GLU A 354 -19.63 8.91 18.68
C GLU A 354 -19.80 8.63 17.17
N ALA A 355 -19.68 7.37 16.75
CA ALA A 355 -19.84 6.98 15.35
C ALA A 355 -21.25 7.28 14.82
N ILE A 356 -22.29 6.93 15.59
CA ILE A 356 -23.69 7.25 15.23
C ILE A 356 -23.89 8.76 15.12
N SER A 357 -23.39 9.52 16.11
CA SER A 357 -23.56 10.98 16.16
C SER A 357 -22.84 11.66 14.98
N SER A 358 -21.63 11.21 14.64
CA SER A 358 -20.85 11.75 13.52
C SER A 358 -21.51 11.56 12.16
N LEU A 359 -22.35 10.54 12.00
CA LEU A 359 -23.10 10.26 10.77
C LEU A 359 -24.43 11.01 10.68
N ALA A 360 -24.94 11.52 11.80
CA ALA A 360 -26.21 12.25 11.88
C ALA A 360 -26.09 13.75 11.50
N GLY A 361 -24.90 14.22 11.09
CA GLY A 361 -24.70 15.59 10.61
C GLY A 361 -24.52 16.66 11.71
N GLU A 362 -24.49 16.27 12.98
CA GLU A 362 -24.10 17.18 14.07
C GLU A 362 -22.57 17.32 14.10
N GLY A 363 -22.05 18.22 13.26
CA GLY A 363 -20.63 18.56 13.24
C GLY A 363 -20.18 19.12 14.60
N MET A 364 -19.46 18.32 15.38
CA MET A 364 -18.60 18.85 16.44
C MET A 364 -17.46 19.63 15.78
N SER A 365 -17.66 20.94 15.62
CA SER A 365 -16.58 21.90 15.45
C SER A 365 -15.77 21.96 16.74
N ALA A 366 -14.78 21.08 16.87
CA ALA A 366 -13.71 21.28 17.84
C ALA A 366 -12.75 22.36 17.28
N VAL A 367 -13.11 23.62 17.50
CA VAL A 367 -12.21 24.75 17.28
C VAL A 367 -11.12 24.70 18.35
N HIS A 368 -9.96 24.19 17.99
CA HIS A 368 -8.74 24.39 18.78
C HIS A 368 -8.01 25.64 18.25
N THR A 369 -7.95 26.67 19.09
CA THR A 369 -7.16 27.89 18.88
C THR A 369 -5.68 27.55 18.77
N LEU A 370 -5.10 27.72 17.59
CA LEU A 370 -3.66 27.59 17.33
C LEU A 370 -2.96 28.94 17.55
N ASN A 371 -1.86 28.89 18.31
CA ASN A 371 -1.04 30.04 18.67
C ASN A 371 -0.08 30.41 17.52
N ARG A 372 -0.02 31.71 17.19
CA ARG A 372 0.53 32.27 15.93
C ARG A 372 2.06 32.15 15.82
N ASP A 373 2.76 31.94 16.94
CA ASP A 373 4.24 31.97 17.00
C ASP A 373 4.91 30.60 16.75
N GLN A 374 4.15 29.50 16.65
CA GLN A 374 4.68 28.16 16.32
C GLN A 374 4.73 27.86 14.81
N VAL A 375 4.20 28.77 13.96
CA VAL A 375 4.06 28.59 12.51
C VAL A 375 5.38 28.84 11.76
N MET A 376 6.39 29.44 12.39
CA MET A 376 7.63 29.88 11.74
C MET A 376 8.73 28.79 11.58
N GLN A 377 8.45 27.52 11.85
CA GLN A 377 9.40 26.40 11.62
C GLN A 377 8.98 25.42 10.52
N SER A 378 8.07 25.83 9.63
CA SER A 378 7.67 25.07 8.45
C SER A 378 8.79 24.99 7.41
N ILE A 379 9.58 23.91 7.44
CA ILE A 379 10.42 23.50 6.31
C ILE A 379 10.09 22.04 5.93
N GLY A 380 9.44 21.88 4.76
CA GLY A 380 9.53 20.68 3.93
C GLY A 380 8.44 19.60 4.08
N GLN A 381 7.15 19.97 4.07
CA GLN A 381 6.00 19.05 4.22
C GLN A 381 4.86 19.38 3.22
N PRO A 382 3.99 18.41 2.84
CA PRO A 382 2.73 18.71 2.15
C PRO A 382 1.89 19.69 3.00
N ASP A 383 1.40 20.73 2.34
CA ASP A 383 1.01 22.01 2.92
C ASP A 383 -0.21 21.93 3.84
N ALA A 384 -0.14 22.70 4.93
CA ALA A 384 -1.24 22.90 5.85
C ALA A 384 -2.44 23.65 5.20
N ALA A 385 -2.27 24.29 4.04
CA ALA A 385 -3.40 24.80 3.28
C ALA A 385 -4.16 23.68 2.53
N ALA A 386 -3.45 22.65 2.06
CA ALA A 386 -3.97 21.67 1.11
C ALA A 386 -5.03 20.72 1.72
N LEU A 387 -4.91 20.28 2.98
CA LEU A 387 -5.90 19.36 3.59
C LEU A 387 -7.23 20.06 3.91
N GLN A 388 -7.18 21.31 4.35
CA GLN A 388 -8.40 22.12 4.53
C GLN A 388 -9.09 22.30 3.17
N GLN A 389 -8.33 22.65 2.15
CA GLN A 389 -8.84 22.77 0.78
C GLN A 389 -9.44 21.45 0.26
N SER A 390 -8.81 20.31 0.56
CA SER A 390 -9.31 18.98 0.16
C SER A 390 -10.64 18.63 0.84
N SER A 391 -10.75 18.88 2.14
CA SER A 391 -12.01 18.66 2.88
C SER A 391 -13.13 19.58 2.39
N LEU A 392 -12.80 20.83 2.05
CA LEU A 392 -13.73 21.79 1.47
C LEU A 392 -14.18 21.35 0.07
N LEU A 393 -13.29 20.82 -0.76
CA LEU A 393 -13.63 20.29 -2.09
C LEU A 393 -14.60 19.10 -1.99
N LEU A 394 -14.40 18.19 -1.05
CA LEU A 394 -15.34 17.08 -0.83
C LEU A 394 -16.71 17.56 -0.31
N GLN A 395 -16.74 18.61 0.52
CA GLN A 395 -17.99 19.21 1.00
C GLN A 395 -18.75 19.98 -0.09
N GLN A 396 -18.06 20.42 -1.15
CA GLN A 396 -18.69 21.04 -2.32
C GLN A 396 -19.34 20.01 -3.25
N MET A 397 -19.03 18.72 -3.11
CA MET A 397 -19.61 17.67 -3.93
C MET A 397 -21.07 17.42 -3.54
N PRO A 398 -21.99 17.25 -4.50
CA PRO A 398 -23.37 16.89 -4.21
C PRO A 398 -23.45 15.61 -3.35
N ASP A 399 -24.19 15.66 -2.24
CA ASP A 399 -24.30 14.56 -1.28
C ASP A 399 -24.71 13.25 -1.94
N ARG A 400 -25.59 13.34 -2.95
CA ARG A 400 -26.08 12.20 -3.72
C ARG A 400 -24.95 11.49 -4.47
N LEU A 401 -24.11 12.22 -5.20
CA LEU A 401 -22.97 11.66 -5.93
C LEU A 401 -21.93 11.05 -4.97
N ARG A 402 -21.69 11.71 -3.83
CA ARG A 402 -20.78 11.20 -2.80
C ARG A 402 -21.27 9.87 -2.23
N GLN A 403 -22.54 9.77 -1.84
CA GLN A 403 -23.11 8.52 -1.33
C GLN A 403 -23.10 7.40 -2.39
N PHE A 404 -23.45 7.74 -3.62
CA PHE A 404 -23.50 6.79 -4.73
C PHE A 404 -22.13 6.40 -5.27
N ALA A 405 -21.05 7.10 -4.92
CA ALA A 405 -19.71 6.71 -5.32
C ALA A 405 -19.25 5.38 -4.69
N HIS A 406 -19.87 4.99 -3.57
CA HIS A 406 -19.52 3.77 -2.85
C HIS A 406 -20.26 2.52 -3.35
N ASP A 407 -21.31 2.62 -4.16
CA ASP A 407 -22.00 1.45 -4.70
C ASP A 407 -21.47 1.04 -6.10
N PRO A 408 -21.18 -0.24 -6.38
CA PRO A 408 -20.58 -0.65 -7.66
C PRO A 408 -21.49 -0.51 -8.89
N PHE A 409 -22.82 -0.43 -8.73
CA PHE A 409 -23.74 -0.19 -9.83
C PHE A 409 -23.75 1.29 -10.18
N THR A 410 -24.00 2.14 -9.19
CA THR A 410 -24.03 3.59 -9.37
C THR A 410 -22.64 4.14 -9.72
N ALA A 411 -21.56 3.56 -9.19
CA ALA A 411 -20.21 4.02 -9.54
C ALA A 411 -19.90 3.85 -11.04
N ARG A 412 -20.36 2.75 -11.66
CA ARG A 412 -20.25 2.56 -13.12
C ARG A 412 -21.09 3.58 -13.88
N ALA A 413 -22.30 3.87 -13.40
CA ALA A 413 -23.17 4.88 -13.98
C ALA A 413 -22.56 6.28 -13.91
N ILE A 414 -21.96 6.66 -12.78
CA ILE A 414 -21.27 7.96 -12.63
C ILE A 414 -20.10 8.07 -13.60
N VAL A 415 -19.28 7.02 -13.76
CA VAL A 415 -18.20 7.03 -14.77
C VAL A 415 -18.74 7.22 -16.18
N TYR A 416 -19.82 6.53 -16.55
CA TYR A 416 -20.44 6.73 -17.86
C TYR A 416 -20.95 8.16 -18.02
N GLY A 417 -21.55 8.73 -16.97
CA GLY A 417 -22.04 10.11 -16.94
C GLY A 417 -20.91 11.14 -17.09
N LEU A 418 -19.76 10.90 -16.46
CA LEU A 418 -18.56 11.74 -16.63
C LEU A 418 -18.03 11.72 -18.07
N LEU A 419 -18.24 10.61 -18.79
CA LEU A 419 -17.85 10.44 -20.20
C LEU A 419 -18.93 10.94 -21.18
N LEU A 420 -20.12 11.34 -20.72
CA LEU A 420 -21.14 11.84 -21.63
C LEU A 420 -20.81 13.26 -22.08
N ASP A 421 -20.91 13.49 -23.39
CA ASP A 421 -20.64 14.80 -23.96
C ASP A 421 -21.77 15.81 -23.65
N PRO A 422 -21.47 17.09 -23.38
CA PRO A 422 -22.47 18.13 -23.23
C PRO A 422 -23.32 18.36 -24.49
N ASP A 423 -22.81 18.09 -25.69
CA ASP A 423 -23.56 18.11 -26.95
C ASP A 423 -24.60 16.98 -26.98
N LYS A 424 -25.84 17.38 -27.24
CA LYS A 424 -26.98 16.46 -27.39
C LYS A 424 -26.78 15.47 -28.52
N ALA A 425 -26.13 15.85 -29.62
CA ALA A 425 -25.95 14.98 -30.78
C ALA A 425 -24.98 13.83 -30.47
N VAL A 426 -23.79 14.15 -29.95
CA VAL A 426 -22.79 13.17 -29.51
C VAL A 426 -23.33 12.30 -28.38
N ARG A 427 -23.97 12.92 -27.38
CA ARG A 427 -24.56 12.19 -26.25
C ARG A 427 -25.62 11.17 -26.67
N SER A 428 -26.41 11.48 -27.70
CA SER A 428 -27.42 10.55 -28.22
C SER A 428 -26.78 9.32 -28.88
N LEU A 429 -25.62 9.47 -29.53
CA LEU A 429 -24.82 8.36 -30.06
C LEU A 429 -24.24 7.51 -28.93
N GLN A 430 -23.68 8.17 -27.92
CA GLN A 430 -23.12 7.52 -26.72
C GLN A 430 -24.17 6.69 -25.96
N LEU A 431 -25.36 7.25 -25.70
CA LEU A 431 -26.44 6.54 -25.02
C LEU A 431 -26.93 5.32 -25.83
N LYS A 432 -27.05 5.42 -27.16
CA LYS A 432 -27.38 4.28 -28.03
C LYS A 432 -26.32 3.17 -28.00
N ALA A 433 -25.05 3.53 -27.83
CA ALA A 433 -23.98 2.54 -27.66
C ALA A 433 -24.12 1.81 -26.31
N LEU A 434 -24.42 2.55 -25.24
CA LEU A 434 -24.65 1.99 -23.92
C LEU A 434 -25.89 1.09 -23.87
N GLU A 435 -27.00 1.44 -24.52
CA GLU A 435 -28.21 0.61 -24.57
C GLU A 435 -27.96 -0.83 -25.07
N LYS A 436 -26.94 -1.02 -25.92
CA LYS A 436 -26.60 -2.34 -26.48
C LYS A 436 -25.66 -3.16 -25.60
N MET A 437 -24.92 -2.50 -24.69
CA MET A 437 -23.75 -3.09 -24.03
C MET A 437 -23.81 -3.03 -22.51
N ALA A 438 -24.40 -1.98 -21.94
CA ALA A 438 -24.46 -1.75 -20.50
C ALA A 438 -25.57 -2.57 -19.84
N ASP A 439 -25.38 -2.90 -18.57
CA ASP A 439 -26.42 -3.51 -17.74
C ASP A 439 -27.61 -2.55 -17.62
N ALA A 440 -28.83 -3.06 -17.81
CA ALA A 440 -30.05 -2.23 -17.82
C ALA A 440 -30.25 -1.42 -16.52
N THR A 441 -29.88 -1.98 -15.37
CA THR A 441 -29.92 -1.27 -14.08
C THR A 441 -28.93 -0.12 -14.05
N VAL A 442 -27.70 -0.31 -14.54
CA VAL A 442 -26.67 0.74 -14.56
C VAL A 442 -27.08 1.87 -15.52
N LEU A 443 -27.71 1.53 -16.65
CA LEU A 443 -28.23 2.52 -17.58
C LEU A 443 -29.36 3.35 -16.96
N ARG A 444 -30.24 2.73 -16.16
CA ARG A 444 -31.28 3.46 -15.44
C ARG A 444 -30.70 4.46 -14.44
N GLU A 445 -29.74 4.01 -13.62
CA GLU A 445 -29.04 4.88 -12.66
C GLU A 445 -28.30 6.02 -13.38
N LEU A 446 -27.69 5.76 -14.53
CA LEU A 446 -27.04 6.78 -15.36
C LEU A 446 -28.05 7.86 -15.79
N LEU A 447 -29.18 7.45 -16.36
CA LEU A 447 -30.19 8.39 -16.85
C LEU A 447 -30.78 9.25 -15.72
N ASP A 448 -30.91 8.68 -14.52
CA ASP A 448 -31.40 9.38 -13.34
C ASP A 448 -30.39 10.42 -12.80
N MET A 449 -29.09 10.10 -12.81
CA MET A 449 -28.02 11.00 -12.34
C MET A 449 -27.44 11.93 -13.41
N GLN A 450 -27.78 11.74 -14.68
CA GLN A 450 -27.14 12.38 -15.82
C GLN A 450 -27.06 13.91 -15.68
N ALA A 451 -28.14 14.56 -15.24
CA ALA A 451 -28.19 16.00 -15.10
C ALA A 451 -27.22 16.51 -14.03
N GLU A 452 -27.14 15.82 -12.89
CA GLU A 452 -26.26 16.17 -11.78
C GLU A 452 -24.79 16.03 -12.19
N VAL A 453 -24.43 14.93 -12.85
CA VAL A 453 -23.05 14.68 -13.29
C VAL A 453 -22.61 15.68 -14.37
N LEU A 454 -23.48 16.00 -15.33
CA LEU A 454 -23.18 17.00 -16.38
C LEU A 454 -23.02 18.41 -15.81
N SER A 455 -23.72 18.73 -14.71
CA SER A 455 -23.61 20.03 -14.03
C SER A 455 -22.41 20.13 -13.07
N LEU A 456 -21.66 19.04 -12.88
CA LEU A 456 -20.54 19.01 -11.94
C LEU A 456 -19.41 19.91 -12.40
N ASP A 457 -18.91 20.74 -11.48
CA ASP A 457 -17.73 21.56 -11.69
C ASP A 457 -16.54 20.69 -12.15
N ALA A 458 -15.82 21.16 -13.16
CA ALA A 458 -14.71 20.42 -13.74
C ALA A 458 -13.60 20.09 -12.72
N THR A 459 -13.41 20.94 -11.71
CA THR A 459 -12.44 20.75 -10.62
C THR A 459 -12.79 19.58 -9.70
N LEU A 460 -14.07 19.16 -9.64
CA LEU A 460 -14.55 18.07 -8.79
C LEU A 460 -14.57 16.71 -9.50
N ARG A 461 -14.35 16.66 -10.83
CA ARG A 461 -14.40 15.42 -11.61
C ARG A 461 -13.32 14.41 -11.21
N ILE A 462 -12.08 14.88 -10.99
CA ILE A 462 -10.98 14.01 -10.54
C ILE A 462 -11.22 13.50 -9.11
N PRO A 463 -11.52 14.35 -8.10
CA PRO A 463 -11.86 13.87 -6.76
C PRO A 463 -12.98 12.83 -6.75
N LEU A 464 -14.04 13.05 -7.56
CA LEU A 464 -15.11 12.08 -7.72
C LEU A 464 -14.60 10.77 -8.33
N LEU A 465 -13.79 10.83 -9.39
CA LEU A 465 -13.21 9.63 -9.99
C LEU A 465 -12.39 8.80 -9.00
N GLU A 466 -11.65 9.44 -8.09
CA GLU A 466 -10.87 8.77 -7.05
C GLU A 466 -11.75 8.12 -5.98
N LEU A 467 -12.86 8.78 -5.62
CA LEU A 467 -13.86 8.25 -4.71
C LEU A 467 -14.57 6.99 -5.28
N LEU A 468 -14.73 6.91 -6.60
CA LEU A 468 -15.35 5.76 -7.28
C LEU A 468 -14.45 4.51 -7.30
N MET A 469 -13.13 4.65 -7.14
CA MET A 469 -12.17 3.57 -7.35
C MET A 469 -12.41 2.33 -6.47
N PRO A 470 -12.69 2.43 -5.15
CA PRO A 470 -12.96 1.27 -4.30
C PRO A 470 -14.15 0.44 -4.76
N ALA A 471 -15.25 1.11 -5.11
CA ALA A 471 -16.46 0.48 -5.61
C ALA A 471 -16.19 -0.22 -6.95
N LEU A 472 -15.48 0.44 -7.87
CA LEU A 472 -15.08 -0.14 -9.15
C LEU A 472 -14.12 -1.33 -9.00
N LYS A 473 -13.23 -1.32 -7.99
CA LYS A 473 -12.36 -2.48 -7.65
C LYS A 473 -13.13 -3.64 -7.02
N SER A 474 -14.42 -3.49 -6.71
CA SER A 474 -15.26 -4.56 -6.15
C SER A 474 -16.08 -5.33 -7.19
N LEU A 475 -16.03 -4.90 -8.46
CA LEU A 475 -16.73 -5.56 -9.56
C LEU A 475 -16.30 -7.03 -9.71
N SER A 476 -17.17 -7.85 -10.30
CA SER A 476 -16.77 -9.19 -10.77
C SER A 476 -16.00 -9.10 -12.10
N PRO A 477 -15.15 -10.09 -12.46
CA PRO A 477 -14.42 -10.06 -13.73
C PRO A 477 -15.30 -9.90 -14.98
N PRO A 478 -16.50 -10.52 -15.09
CA PRO A 478 -17.43 -10.25 -16.19
C PRO A 478 -17.94 -8.81 -16.21
N GLN A 479 -18.34 -8.27 -15.04
CA GLN A 479 -18.80 -6.87 -14.94
C GLN A 479 -17.70 -5.88 -15.34
N TYR A 480 -16.46 -6.13 -14.92
CA TYR A 480 -15.32 -5.30 -15.32
C TYR A 480 -15.07 -5.34 -16.84
N LYS A 481 -15.19 -6.51 -17.48
CA LYS A 481 -15.05 -6.65 -18.93
C LYS A 481 -16.10 -5.82 -19.67
N THR A 482 -17.36 -5.90 -19.25
CA THR A 482 -18.46 -5.11 -19.82
C THR A 482 -18.25 -3.62 -19.58
N PHE A 483 -17.89 -3.23 -18.35
CA PHE A 483 -17.60 -1.85 -17.97
C PHE A 483 -16.52 -1.24 -18.86
N ARG A 484 -15.39 -1.93 -19.02
CA ARG A 484 -14.28 -1.47 -19.87
C ARG A 484 -14.69 -1.34 -21.34
N ALA A 485 -15.54 -2.24 -21.84
CA ALA A 485 -16.03 -2.16 -23.21
C ALA A 485 -16.97 -0.96 -23.40
N CYS A 486 -17.82 -0.66 -22.41
CA CYS A 486 -18.71 0.50 -22.42
C CYS A 486 -17.92 1.82 -22.37
N THR A 487 -16.92 1.94 -21.47
CA THR A 487 -16.07 3.15 -21.41
C THR A 487 -15.32 3.39 -22.71
N ALA A 488 -14.78 2.32 -23.34
CA ALA A 488 -14.10 2.44 -24.62
C ALA A 488 -15.06 2.82 -25.78
N ALA A 489 -16.32 2.37 -25.72
CA ALA A 489 -17.33 2.73 -26.71
C ALA A 489 -17.78 4.19 -26.59
N LEU A 490 -17.90 4.70 -25.35
CA LEU A 490 -18.25 6.10 -25.08
C LEU A 490 -17.21 7.08 -25.65
N ILE A 491 -15.93 6.80 -25.38
CA ILE A 491 -14.79 7.62 -25.83
C ILE A 491 -14.61 7.57 -27.36
N LYS A 492 -15.11 6.52 -28.02
CA LYS A 492 -15.00 6.38 -29.49
C LYS A 492 -16.21 6.96 -30.23
N ALA A 493 -17.23 7.45 -29.53
CA ALA A 493 -18.52 7.73 -30.14
C ALA A 493 -18.50 8.92 -31.12
N ASP A 494 -17.67 9.92 -30.86
CA ASP A 494 -17.47 11.13 -31.68
C ASP A 494 -16.21 11.07 -32.58
N ASN A 495 -15.33 10.09 -32.36
CA ASN A 495 -13.98 9.99 -32.97
C ASN A 495 -13.05 11.16 -32.62
N GLU A 496 -13.37 11.91 -31.57
CA GLU A 496 -12.48 12.93 -31.00
C GLU A 496 -12.08 12.45 -29.60
N LEU A 497 -10.82 12.68 -29.21
CA LEU A 497 -10.36 12.28 -27.88
C LEU A 497 -10.02 13.56 -27.12
N SER A 498 -10.80 13.86 -26.09
CA SER A 498 -10.48 14.95 -25.16
C SER A 498 -9.40 14.54 -24.16
N ILE A 499 -8.76 15.53 -23.54
CA ILE A 499 -7.74 15.31 -22.49
C ILE A 499 -8.36 14.63 -21.27
N PHE A 500 -9.56 15.06 -20.90
CA PHE A 500 -10.30 14.48 -19.78
C PHE A 500 -10.62 13.00 -20.04
N GLU A 501 -11.15 12.65 -21.21
CA GLU A 501 -11.45 11.26 -21.57
C GLU A 501 -10.18 10.40 -21.60
N TYR A 502 -9.09 10.94 -22.15
CA TYR A 502 -7.79 10.27 -22.15
C TYR A 502 -7.28 10.00 -20.73
N MET A 503 -7.27 11.01 -19.87
CA MET A 503 -6.86 10.91 -18.46
C MET A 503 -7.75 9.90 -17.71
N LEU A 504 -9.07 10.04 -17.81
CA LEU A 504 -10.03 9.18 -17.12
C LEU A 504 -9.85 7.72 -17.55
N HIS A 505 -9.76 7.45 -18.86
CA HIS A 505 -9.52 6.11 -19.38
C HIS A 505 -8.21 5.53 -18.86
N ARG A 506 -7.13 6.32 -18.88
CA ARG A 506 -5.82 5.89 -18.39
C ARG A 506 -5.85 5.56 -16.90
N MET A 507 -6.44 6.41 -16.07
CA MET A 507 -6.60 6.19 -14.63
C MET A 507 -7.42 4.90 -14.36
N LEU A 508 -8.56 4.73 -15.03
CA LEU A 508 -9.38 3.52 -14.89
C LEU A 508 -8.58 2.26 -15.25
N VAL A 509 -7.88 2.26 -16.39
CA VAL A 509 -7.08 1.10 -16.80
C VAL A 509 -5.97 0.82 -15.80
N ARG A 510 -5.21 1.84 -15.40
CA ARG A 510 -4.07 1.67 -14.50
C ARG A 510 -4.46 1.16 -13.11
N HIS A 511 -5.55 1.68 -12.54
CA HIS A 511 -5.95 1.37 -11.17
C HIS A 511 -6.87 0.16 -11.06
N LEU A 512 -7.71 -0.12 -12.08
CA LEU A 512 -8.64 -1.24 -12.04
C LEU A 512 -8.04 -2.51 -12.64
N HIS A 513 -7.29 -2.42 -13.75
CA HIS A 513 -6.81 -3.61 -14.46
C HIS A 513 -5.97 -4.57 -13.59
N PRO A 514 -5.07 -4.09 -12.70
CA PRO A 514 -4.32 -4.97 -11.79
C PRO A 514 -5.19 -5.79 -10.84
N THR A 515 -6.42 -5.33 -10.55
CA THR A 515 -7.37 -6.04 -9.68
C THR A 515 -8.00 -7.24 -10.39
N PHE A 516 -8.18 -7.16 -11.72
CA PHE A 516 -8.93 -8.14 -12.50
C PHE A 516 -8.07 -9.02 -13.40
N ALA A 517 -6.82 -8.64 -13.64
CA ALA A 517 -5.90 -9.34 -14.52
C ALA A 517 -4.47 -9.34 -13.97
N LYS A 518 -3.69 -10.34 -14.36
CA LYS A 518 -2.27 -10.43 -14.00
C LYS A 518 -1.48 -9.39 -14.79
N VAL A 519 -1.04 -8.33 -14.11
CA VAL A 519 -0.17 -7.30 -14.70
C VAL A 519 1.29 -7.65 -14.41
N LYS A 520 2.13 -7.69 -15.45
CA LYS A 520 3.57 -7.85 -15.27
C LYS A 520 4.16 -6.51 -14.80
N PRO A 521 5.06 -6.49 -13.80
CA PRO A 521 5.74 -5.26 -13.42
C PRO A 521 6.53 -4.72 -14.60
N VAL A 522 6.42 -3.41 -14.84
CA VAL A 522 7.16 -2.72 -15.91
C VAL A 522 8.64 -2.65 -15.50
N PRO A 523 9.58 -3.31 -16.21
CA PRO A 523 10.99 -3.24 -15.84
C PRO A 523 11.56 -1.85 -16.19
N THR A 524 12.48 -1.38 -15.35
CA THR A 524 13.29 -0.19 -15.69
C THR A 524 14.28 -0.57 -16.78
N HIS A 525 14.23 0.13 -17.92
CA HIS A 525 15.12 -0.08 -19.07
C HIS A 525 16.01 1.11 -19.36
N PHE A 526 15.58 2.33 -18.99
CA PHE A 526 16.30 3.56 -19.32
C PHE A 526 16.87 4.18 -18.05
N ASP A 527 18.18 4.19 -17.94
CA ASP A 527 18.95 4.82 -16.87
C ASP A 527 19.59 6.15 -17.28
N VAL A 528 19.72 6.39 -18.58
CA VAL A 528 20.16 7.66 -19.16
C VAL A 528 18.96 8.42 -19.72
N ALA A 529 18.81 9.68 -19.35
CA ALA A 529 17.69 10.52 -19.83
C ALA A 529 17.71 10.71 -21.35
N ALA A 530 18.91 10.70 -21.96
CA ALA A 530 19.10 10.89 -23.40
C ALA A 530 18.45 9.78 -24.24
N ASP A 531 18.21 8.60 -23.67
CA ASP A 531 17.55 7.49 -24.38
C ASP A 531 16.05 7.72 -24.60
N ILE A 532 15.47 8.71 -23.90
CA ILE A 532 14.05 9.08 -23.96
C ILE A 532 13.83 10.58 -24.15
N ASP A 533 14.80 11.28 -24.75
CA ASP A 533 14.77 12.73 -24.94
C ASP A 533 13.58 13.19 -25.81
N GLN A 534 13.30 12.49 -26.91
CA GLN A 534 12.14 12.75 -27.78
C GLN A 534 10.81 12.59 -27.05
N GLU A 535 10.69 11.58 -26.18
CA GLU A 535 9.47 11.36 -25.41
C GLU A 535 9.29 12.40 -24.31
N ILE A 536 10.36 12.81 -23.63
CA ILE A 536 10.34 13.92 -22.67
C ILE A 536 9.93 15.21 -23.37
N ALA A 537 10.51 15.49 -24.54
CA ALA A 537 10.14 16.66 -25.35
C ALA A 537 8.66 16.63 -25.72
N CYS A 538 8.12 15.50 -26.21
CA CYS A 538 6.69 15.41 -26.55
C CYS A 538 5.78 15.65 -25.34
N ILE A 539 6.11 15.10 -24.16
CA ILE A 539 5.32 15.31 -22.93
C ILE A 539 5.30 16.79 -22.54
N ILE A 540 6.46 17.44 -22.53
CA ILE A 540 6.58 18.86 -22.15
C ILE A 540 5.90 19.76 -23.20
N SER A 541 6.13 19.52 -24.50
CA SER A 541 5.48 20.29 -25.57
C SER A 541 3.96 20.18 -25.52
N THR A 542 3.42 18.99 -25.25
CA THR A 542 1.97 18.80 -25.13
C THR A 542 1.40 19.57 -23.94
N LEU A 543 2.12 19.60 -22.80
CA LEU A 543 1.71 20.35 -21.61
C LEU A 543 1.70 21.87 -21.88
N ILE A 544 2.76 22.39 -22.48
CA ILE A 544 2.87 23.81 -22.88
C ILE A 544 1.74 24.19 -23.85
N GLY A 545 1.38 23.30 -24.78
CA GLY A 545 0.30 23.51 -25.73
C GLY A 545 -1.09 23.61 -25.11
N GLN A 546 -1.28 23.15 -23.87
CA GLN A 546 -2.55 23.29 -23.13
C GLN A 546 -2.65 24.59 -22.32
N GLY A 547 -1.52 25.22 -22.03
CA GLY A 547 -1.46 26.51 -21.39
C GLY A 547 -1.66 27.68 -22.36
N SER A 548 -1.65 28.90 -21.84
CA SER A 548 -1.49 30.10 -22.68
C SER A 548 -0.28 30.90 -22.22
N HIS A 549 0.89 30.33 -22.48
CA HIS A 549 2.16 30.93 -22.12
C HIS A 549 2.56 32.01 -23.14
N HIS A 550 3.16 33.10 -22.64
CA HIS A 550 3.61 34.22 -23.47
C HIS A 550 4.78 33.84 -24.40
N ASP A 551 5.67 32.98 -23.93
CA ASP A 551 6.83 32.48 -24.69
C ASP A 551 6.99 30.95 -24.51
N PRO A 552 6.29 30.14 -25.34
CA PRO A 552 6.34 28.69 -25.28
C PRO A 552 7.73 28.09 -25.52
N GLU A 553 8.55 28.71 -26.39
CA GLU A 553 9.87 28.18 -26.77
C GLU A 553 10.91 28.40 -25.68
N ALA A 554 10.90 29.58 -25.05
CA ALA A 554 11.77 29.84 -23.90
C ALA A 554 11.39 28.97 -22.70
N LEU A 555 10.09 28.76 -22.46
CA LEU A 555 9.61 27.90 -21.38
C LEU A 555 10.03 26.44 -21.60
N PHE A 556 9.91 25.94 -22.84
CA PHE A 556 10.39 24.61 -23.21
C PHE A 556 11.89 24.45 -22.96
N SER A 557 12.68 25.43 -23.41
CA SER A 557 14.15 25.43 -23.23
C SER A 557 14.54 25.44 -21.75
N SER A 558 13.84 26.22 -20.93
CA SER A 558 14.03 26.26 -19.47
C SER A 558 13.70 24.91 -18.83
N ALA A 559 12.56 24.31 -19.17
CA ALA A 559 12.14 23.02 -18.63
C ALA A 559 13.08 21.87 -19.04
N ILE A 560 13.57 21.87 -20.28
CA ILE A 560 14.54 20.89 -20.77
C ILE A 560 15.90 21.05 -20.08
N SER A 561 16.37 22.28 -19.87
CA SER A 561 17.65 22.54 -19.19
C SER A 561 17.68 22.00 -17.75
N GLU A 562 16.53 21.97 -17.09
CA GLU A 562 16.36 21.43 -15.74
C GLU A 562 16.49 19.89 -15.70
N ILE A 563 16.19 19.20 -16.82
CA ILE A 563 16.32 17.76 -16.96
C ILE A 563 17.70 17.39 -17.53
N PHE A 564 18.12 18.11 -18.57
CA PHE A 564 19.27 17.88 -19.43
C PHE A 564 20.19 19.11 -19.41
N ALA A 565 21.20 19.10 -18.54
CA ALA A 565 22.15 20.21 -18.42
C ALA A 565 22.98 20.51 -19.70
N TRP A 566 22.97 19.60 -20.69
CA TRP A 566 23.86 19.62 -21.86
C TRP A 566 23.14 19.51 -23.21
N GLN A 567 21.81 19.45 -23.24
CA GLN A 567 21.01 19.10 -24.42
C GLN A 567 19.96 20.20 -24.75
N LEU A 568 20.39 21.48 -24.76
CA LEU A 568 19.54 22.64 -25.05
C LEU A 568 19.14 22.80 -26.53
N GLU A 569 19.69 22.00 -27.45
CA GLU A 569 19.34 22.03 -28.88
C GLU A 569 18.08 21.22 -29.22
N LEU A 570 17.50 20.50 -28.25
CA LEU A 570 16.19 19.87 -28.44
C LEU A 570 15.14 20.95 -28.72
N LYS A 571 14.48 20.83 -29.88
CA LYS A 571 13.38 21.71 -30.27
C LYS A 571 12.05 21.18 -29.69
N PRO A 572 11.07 22.08 -29.45
CA PRO A 572 9.69 21.65 -29.25
C PRO A 572 9.30 20.72 -30.39
N SER A 573 8.56 19.65 -30.10
CA SER A 573 8.12 18.76 -31.17
C SER A 573 7.21 19.54 -32.13
N GLU A 574 7.69 19.81 -33.35
CA GLU A 574 6.90 20.44 -34.43
C GLU A 574 5.83 19.47 -34.97
N ALA A 575 6.00 18.17 -34.76
CA ALA A 575 4.95 17.20 -34.98
C ALA A 575 3.86 17.46 -33.94
N THR A 576 2.62 17.66 -34.40
CA THR A 576 1.42 17.64 -33.54
C THR A 576 1.49 16.40 -32.65
N CYS A 577 1.93 16.55 -31.39
CA CYS A 577 1.85 15.48 -30.41
C CYS A 577 0.36 15.27 -30.13
N ASP A 578 -0.25 14.41 -30.93
CA ASP A 578 -1.58 13.91 -30.68
C ASP A 578 -1.58 13.14 -29.35
N LEU A 579 -2.76 12.97 -28.74
CA LEU A 579 -2.87 12.24 -27.48
C LEU A 579 -2.37 10.78 -27.60
N ALA A 580 -2.32 10.23 -28.82
CA ALA A 580 -1.72 8.92 -29.09
C ALA A 580 -0.18 8.94 -28.98
N ALA A 581 0.48 10.00 -29.44
CA ALA A 581 1.92 10.23 -29.27
C ALA A 581 2.26 10.44 -27.80
N MET A 582 1.43 11.20 -27.08
CA MET A 582 1.54 11.36 -25.64
C MET A 582 1.47 10.01 -24.91
N ASP A 583 0.53 9.12 -25.31
CA ASP A 583 0.41 7.80 -24.70
C ASP A 583 1.64 6.91 -24.91
N ARG A 584 2.22 6.95 -26.11
CA ARG A 584 3.48 6.26 -26.43
C ARG A 584 4.64 6.83 -25.62
N ALA A 585 4.74 8.16 -25.52
CA ALA A 585 5.78 8.84 -24.77
C ALA A 585 5.73 8.49 -23.28
N LEU A 586 4.54 8.57 -22.68
CA LEU A 586 4.33 8.21 -21.27
C LEU A 586 4.62 6.73 -21.00
N SER A 587 4.25 5.82 -21.90
CA SER A 587 4.53 4.39 -21.78
C SER A 587 6.03 4.07 -21.82
N LYS A 588 6.82 4.87 -22.53
CA LYS A 588 8.29 4.73 -22.53
C LYS A 588 8.91 5.39 -21.30
N ALA A 589 8.45 6.59 -20.93
CA ALA A 589 8.89 7.30 -19.72
C ALA A 589 8.60 6.51 -18.43
N GLU A 590 7.54 5.70 -18.40
CA GLU A 590 7.26 4.78 -17.28
C GLU A 590 8.39 3.76 -17.06
N LYS A 591 9.15 3.39 -18.10
CA LYS A 591 10.30 2.47 -18.03
C LYS A 591 11.61 3.15 -17.62
N ALA A 592 11.59 4.46 -17.36
CA ALA A 592 12.76 5.20 -16.93
C ALA A 592 13.10 4.98 -15.45
N THR A 593 14.33 5.35 -15.06
CA THR A 593 14.75 5.33 -13.66
C THR A 593 13.96 6.34 -12.82
N PRO A 594 13.88 6.11 -11.49
CA PRO A 594 13.25 7.04 -10.55
C PRO A 594 13.74 8.48 -10.71
N GLU A 595 15.06 8.66 -10.88
CA GLU A 595 15.64 9.99 -11.01
C GLU A 595 15.16 10.74 -12.25
N ILE A 596 15.06 10.06 -13.40
CA ILE A 596 14.56 10.68 -14.62
C ILE A 596 13.09 11.08 -14.45
N LYS A 597 12.27 10.17 -13.89
CA LYS A 597 10.86 10.45 -13.59
C LYS A 597 10.68 11.67 -12.69
N ARG A 598 11.58 11.85 -11.70
CA ARG A 598 11.60 13.04 -10.86
C ARG A 598 11.79 14.31 -11.66
N ARG A 599 12.86 14.35 -12.43
CA ARG A 599 13.25 15.54 -13.20
C ARG A 599 12.13 15.90 -14.18
N LEU A 600 11.52 14.89 -14.79
CA LEU A 600 10.37 15.06 -15.67
C LEU A 600 9.15 15.65 -14.93
N VAL A 601 8.73 15.07 -13.79
CA VAL A 601 7.60 15.63 -13.01
C VAL A 601 7.89 17.06 -12.58
N LYS A 602 9.12 17.35 -12.13
CA LYS A 602 9.53 18.69 -11.73
C LYS A 602 9.42 19.68 -12.89
N ALA A 603 9.92 19.32 -14.06
CA ALA A 603 9.82 20.14 -15.26
C ALA A 603 8.36 20.38 -15.67
N CYS A 604 7.50 19.35 -15.60
CA CYS A 604 6.07 19.51 -15.88
C CYS A 604 5.41 20.50 -14.90
N VAL A 605 5.74 20.46 -13.60
CA VAL A 605 5.24 21.44 -12.62
C VAL A 605 5.73 22.84 -12.95
N THR A 606 7.02 22.99 -13.28
CA THR A 606 7.61 24.28 -13.67
C THR A 606 6.84 24.90 -14.83
N VAL A 607 6.46 24.08 -15.82
CA VAL A 607 5.65 24.51 -16.97
C VAL A 607 4.25 24.95 -16.55
N VAL A 608 3.53 24.12 -15.80
CA VAL A 608 2.14 24.42 -15.38
C VAL A 608 2.04 25.67 -14.50
N VAL A 609 3.07 25.97 -13.70
CA VAL A 609 3.05 27.11 -12.76
C VAL A 609 3.66 28.37 -13.38
N ALA A 610 4.24 28.28 -14.59
CA ALA A 610 5.05 29.36 -15.19
C ALA A 610 4.31 30.69 -15.35
N ASP A 611 3.01 30.66 -15.65
CA ASP A 611 2.17 31.85 -15.85
C ASP A 611 1.38 32.27 -14.58
N GLY A 612 1.58 31.56 -13.47
CA GLY A 612 0.89 31.78 -12.20
C GLY A 612 -0.61 31.45 -12.22
N LYS A 613 -1.15 30.85 -13.30
CA LYS A 613 -2.57 30.51 -13.43
C LYS A 613 -2.77 29.11 -13.98
N VAL A 614 -3.06 28.18 -13.08
CA VAL A 614 -3.22 26.77 -13.44
C VAL A 614 -4.62 26.50 -13.97
N ARG A 615 -4.72 26.12 -15.25
CA ARG A 615 -5.97 25.76 -15.89
C ARG A 615 -6.34 24.31 -15.62
N VAL A 616 -7.63 24.00 -15.77
CA VAL A 616 -8.16 22.65 -15.57
C VAL A 616 -7.48 21.62 -16.49
N ASN A 617 -7.34 21.91 -17.79
CA ASN A 617 -6.72 21.00 -18.74
C ASN A 617 -5.24 20.74 -18.44
N GLU A 618 -4.49 21.75 -18.00
CA GLU A 618 -3.08 21.60 -17.60
C GLU A 618 -2.96 20.72 -16.35
N PHE A 619 -3.87 20.92 -15.39
CA PHE A 619 -3.92 20.13 -14.16
C PHE A 619 -4.31 18.67 -14.43
N GLU A 620 -5.32 18.41 -15.25
CA GLU A 620 -5.74 17.08 -15.67
C GLU A 620 -4.60 16.33 -16.39
N LEU A 621 -3.91 17.01 -17.31
CA LEU A 621 -2.78 16.43 -18.04
C LEU A 621 -1.59 16.16 -17.11
N LEU A 622 -1.25 17.09 -16.20
CA LEU A 622 -0.22 16.87 -15.19
C LEU A 622 -0.55 15.69 -14.27
N ARG A 623 -1.82 15.53 -13.88
CA ARG A 623 -2.30 14.37 -13.11
C ARG A 623 -2.10 13.08 -13.89
N ALA A 624 -2.45 13.06 -15.19
CA ALA A 624 -2.22 11.91 -16.06
C ALA A 624 -0.73 11.54 -16.16
N VAL A 625 0.16 12.54 -16.27
CA VAL A 625 1.62 12.34 -16.28
C VAL A 625 2.10 11.75 -14.95
N CYS A 626 1.71 12.33 -13.81
CA CYS A 626 2.10 11.84 -12.50
C CYS A 626 1.63 10.40 -12.26
N ASP A 627 0.37 10.11 -12.62
CA ASP A 627 -0.20 8.78 -12.53
C ASP A 627 0.59 7.77 -13.39
N ALA A 628 0.84 8.12 -14.67
CA ALA A 628 1.62 7.30 -15.60
C ALA A 628 3.02 6.96 -15.07
N LEU A 629 3.71 7.93 -14.48
CA LEU A 629 5.05 7.74 -13.93
C LEU A 629 5.04 7.01 -12.58
N GLY A 630 3.87 6.88 -11.95
CA GLY A 630 3.71 6.36 -10.59
C GLY A 630 4.24 7.33 -9.53
N ALA A 631 4.27 8.62 -9.86
CA ALA A 631 4.69 9.70 -8.97
C ALA A 631 3.50 10.25 -8.17
N PRO A 632 3.70 10.68 -6.92
CA PRO A 632 2.65 11.40 -6.20
C PRO A 632 2.34 12.72 -6.93
N MET A 633 1.08 13.12 -6.94
CA MET A 633 0.70 14.41 -7.53
C MET A 633 1.25 15.56 -6.68
N PRO A 634 1.95 16.54 -7.27
CA PRO A 634 2.34 17.78 -6.60
C PRO A 634 1.11 18.59 -6.17
N GLN A 635 1.22 19.27 -5.03
CA GLN A 635 0.15 20.15 -4.57
C GLN A 635 0.19 21.46 -5.35
N ILE A 636 -0.84 21.70 -6.15
CA ILE A 636 -0.97 22.89 -6.99
C ILE A 636 -2.40 23.39 -6.85
N THR A 637 -2.57 24.67 -6.53
CA THR A 637 -3.88 25.30 -6.42
C THR A 637 -4.36 25.75 -7.79
N LEU A 638 -5.53 25.27 -8.20
CA LEU A 638 -6.26 25.80 -9.36
C LEU A 638 -6.65 27.26 -9.08
N SER A 639 -6.43 28.15 -10.05
CA SER A 639 -7.00 29.49 -9.98
C SER A 639 -8.50 29.40 -10.25
N SER A 640 -9.33 29.90 -9.32
CA SER A 640 -10.77 30.07 -9.58
C SER A 640 -10.95 31.03 -10.75
N SER A 641 -11.50 30.51 -11.85
CA SER A 641 -11.84 31.29 -13.04
C SER A 641 -12.88 32.36 -12.73
#